data_AF-A0A934C3D4-F1
#
_entry.id   AF-A0A934C3D4-F1
#
_cell.length_a   1.000
_cell.length_b   1.000
_cell.length_c   1.000
_cell.angle_alpha   90.00
_cell.angle_beta   90.00
_cell.angle_gamma   90.00
#
_symmetry.space_group_name_H-M   'P 1'
#
loop_
_entity.id
_entity.type
_entity.pdbx_description
1 polymer ?
#
loop_
_entity_poly.entity_id
_entity_poly.type
_entity_poly.pdbx_seq_one_letter_code
_entity_poly.pdbx_strand_id
1 'polypeptide(L)'
;MNRPLVSFLSRLTMFFVMTMLIASTVLMNQPALAAPKPTKTPTRTPTPTSTFTPTATFTPTATLTPTATTAATNPPPAAGVLIYALYYDTYTANEPEEAFALINLSGSAVNLSGWKITDGEGTVTFPAYSFAAGQRIWVTKTATTFRAEFGFAPDFEYGGDSDPSVPDMSGAAPTLANSGDELQLLDPSNAIVDAIVYEAGNTAISGWSGAAIYPYTQGFFGEEGQVIYRKLDETTGLPVADTNTVNDWAQSTTDNVNGKKVQYPGWDLEHFFFPLKVTQNARLTYVVAPDNIYAAYVTEINRATSYIHIEGYTIDNADIANALIAKQQAGVQVKMLLEGEPVNGITDQEKWICQQLEAAGGQCWFMFTDSSLGVHDRYAYQHSKFTIVDGVTLLTGSENLNYSSMPSDDKSDGTFGNRGVYLITDSPALIAHMQDIFNHDLDPANHRDVRRWSAASDSPPAGFIPSYASGGTTYPVQFPTPLTLNGSFDFEVIQSPENDLRSQDALLGMVSRAGAGGTVFVEQLYERKYWGPSTSNPLTDPNLRLEAYINAARRGARVRILLDSFYDTPTDPRSNAATCTYVNGIASSESLDLQCLVGNPSGTGIHNKMVLVWDGTQGWTHTGSINGSENSTKNNREVAVQVRSTDGYNYLAQLFNYDWVVSGGAPILPTPTPTQPATNTPAPTLTPTPTFTSTPAGPQSLLISEVFYDTPGTDSDEEWIEIYNPTSSAIDLGNYKLGDEETQGGTEGMYRFPAGASIPAGQKITVALKATGFFALYGFNPTYEVIETDASVPNMSVYSAWSTGTIALVNTGDEVLLLNGSDIAVDVVTFEGGIYPGVTPHPGVASGHSIERSPASQDTNDCSVDFVDRNPPTPGN
;
A
#
# COMPACT_ATOMS: atom_id res chain seq x y z
N MET A 1 22.13 -72.34 28.69
CA MET A 1 21.07 -72.16 27.68
C MET A 1 20.30 -70.90 28.04
N ASN A 2 20.02 -69.91 27.19
CA ASN A 2 20.68 -69.34 26.02
C ASN A 2 19.87 -68.06 25.69
N ARG A 3 20.54 -66.93 25.41
CA ARG A 3 20.07 -65.70 24.71
C ARG A 3 19.21 -64.69 25.51
N PRO A 4 19.35 -63.36 25.29
CA PRO A 4 19.57 -62.69 24.00
C PRO A 4 20.97 -62.12 23.74
N LEU A 5 21.31 -62.12 22.45
CA LEU A 5 22.43 -61.40 21.85
C LEU A 5 22.02 -59.94 21.60
N VAL A 6 22.90 -59.02 21.97
CA VAL A 6 23.33 -57.94 21.08
C VAL A 6 24.86 -57.96 21.15
N SER A 7 25.52 -58.25 20.04
CA SER A 7 26.97 -58.13 19.94
C SER A 7 27.42 -58.01 18.48
N PHE A 8 28.38 -57.09 18.31
CA PHE A 8 29.51 -57.13 17.36
C PHE A 8 29.26 -56.85 15.88
N LEU A 9 30.22 -56.36 15.10
CA LEU A 9 31.44 -55.52 15.23
C LEU A 9 32.12 -55.68 13.86
N SER A 10 32.97 -54.70 13.49
CA SER A 10 34.17 -54.89 12.65
C SER A 10 33.93 -55.01 11.13
N ARG A 11 34.80 -54.61 10.20
CA ARG A 11 36.18 -54.08 10.19
C ARG A 11 36.58 -53.90 8.71
N LEU A 12 37.39 -52.87 8.40
CA LEU A 12 38.55 -52.79 7.46
C LEU A 12 38.66 -51.31 7.01
N THR A 13 39.77 -50.56 6.97
CA THR A 13 41.23 -50.75 7.04
C THR A 13 41.79 -49.30 7.12
N MET A 14 42.56 -48.85 8.12
CA MET A 14 44.03 -48.88 8.28
C MET A 14 44.87 -47.97 7.35
N PHE A 15 45.77 -47.18 7.99
CA PHE A 15 47.01 -46.48 7.56
C PHE A 15 46.95 -45.03 7.03
N PHE A 16 47.27 -43.99 7.85
CA PHE A 16 48.60 -43.40 8.24
C PHE A 16 48.93 -42.17 7.35
N VAL A 17 49.32 -40.98 7.83
CA VAL A 17 50.48 -40.53 8.65
C VAL A 17 50.14 -39.06 9.04
N MET A 18 50.07 -38.55 10.27
CA MET A 18 51.04 -38.37 11.37
C MET A 18 52.36 -37.67 11.01
N THR A 19 52.41 -36.33 11.06
CA THR A 19 53.66 -35.61 11.35
C THR A 19 53.43 -34.29 12.10
N MET A 20 53.81 -34.33 13.39
CA MET A 20 54.43 -33.27 14.20
C MET A 20 53.64 -32.00 14.61
N LEU A 21 53.14 -32.07 15.84
CA LEU A 21 53.32 -31.00 16.84
C LEU A 21 54.80 -30.88 17.25
N ILE A 22 55.22 -29.67 17.67
CA ILE A 22 56.47 -29.25 18.34
C ILE A 22 57.53 -28.55 17.44
N ALA A 23 57.40 -27.22 17.37
CA ALA A 23 58.51 -26.26 17.46
C ALA A 23 57.93 -24.94 18.00
N SER A 24 57.81 -24.81 19.32
CA SER A 24 58.62 -23.87 20.12
C SER A 24 58.40 -22.40 19.76
N THR A 25 57.61 -21.74 20.62
CA THR A 25 57.76 -20.32 20.96
C THR A 25 59.22 -19.95 21.24
N VAL A 26 59.54 -18.70 20.90
CA VAL A 26 60.67 -17.84 21.32
C VAL A 26 61.68 -17.54 20.21
N LEU A 27 61.55 -16.36 19.58
CA LEU A 27 62.57 -15.31 19.59
C LEU A 27 62.08 -14.04 18.87
N MET A 28 61.76 -13.02 19.67
CA MET A 28 61.86 -11.62 19.28
C MET A 28 63.32 -11.30 18.92
N ASN A 29 63.58 -10.69 17.75
CA ASN A 29 64.43 -9.49 17.61
C ASN A 29 64.67 -9.04 16.15
N GLN A 30 64.26 -7.78 15.86
CA GLN A 30 64.89 -6.77 14.97
C GLN A 30 64.74 -6.92 13.43
N PRO A 31 64.94 -5.84 12.64
CA PRO A 31 64.41 -4.47 12.73
C PRO A 31 63.70 -4.04 11.42
N ALA A 32 62.69 -3.17 11.51
CA ALA A 32 62.03 -2.61 10.31
C ALA A 32 62.87 -1.45 9.71
N LEU A 33 63.34 -1.65 8.47
CA LEU A 33 64.00 -0.64 7.64
C LEU A 33 62.97 0.26 6.94
N ALA A 34 63.24 1.56 6.98
CA ALA A 34 62.40 2.64 6.48
C ALA A 34 62.53 2.89 4.96
N ALA A 35 61.42 3.31 4.33
CA ALA A 35 61.36 4.18 3.15
C ALA A 35 59.91 4.72 2.96
N PRO A 36 59.67 5.78 2.17
CA PRO A 36 59.91 7.18 2.49
C PRO A 36 58.60 8.00 2.65
N LYS A 37 58.76 9.19 3.25
CA LYS A 37 57.75 10.15 3.68
C LYS A 37 57.09 10.91 2.51
N PRO A 38 55.75 11.01 2.42
CA PRO A 38 55.09 12.01 1.59
C PRO A 38 54.95 13.35 2.34
N THR A 39 55.19 14.42 1.58
CA THR A 39 55.25 15.83 2.01
C THR A 39 53.86 16.38 2.37
N LYS A 40 53.79 17.22 3.41
CA LYS A 40 52.60 17.96 3.83
C LYS A 40 52.13 18.95 2.76
N THR A 41 50.88 18.80 2.32
CA THR A 41 50.09 19.84 1.63
C THR A 41 49.26 20.59 2.68
N PRO A 42 49.17 21.93 2.64
CA PRO A 42 48.65 22.72 3.76
C PRO A 42 47.12 22.62 3.91
N THR A 43 46.71 22.49 5.17
CA THR A 43 45.33 22.55 5.66
C THR A 43 44.68 23.88 5.29
N ARG A 44 43.53 23.82 4.60
CA ARG A 44 42.63 24.96 4.42
C ARG A 44 41.68 25.01 5.61
N THR A 45 41.75 26.10 6.35
CA THR A 45 40.86 26.49 7.45
C THR A 45 39.40 26.52 6.98
N PRO A 46 38.44 25.91 7.71
CA PRO A 46 37.03 26.07 7.39
C PRO A 46 36.59 27.50 7.70
N THR A 47 35.99 28.14 6.70
CA THR A 47 35.30 29.45 6.83
C THR A 47 33.89 29.17 7.34
N PRO A 48 33.34 29.95 8.30
CA PRO A 48 32.01 29.70 8.86
C PRO A 48 30.92 30.02 7.83
N THR A 49 30.07 29.04 7.55
CA THR A 49 28.83 29.24 6.78
C THR A 49 27.74 29.70 7.74
N SER A 50 27.07 30.78 7.38
CA SER A 50 26.02 31.47 8.14
C SER A 50 24.83 30.56 8.47
N THR A 51 24.51 30.44 9.75
CA THR A 51 23.25 29.88 10.25
C THR A 51 22.12 30.87 9.93
N PHE A 52 21.19 30.49 9.05
CA PHE A 52 19.93 31.19 8.89
C PHE A 52 18.94 30.66 9.92
N THR A 53 18.52 31.51 10.85
CA THR A 53 17.41 31.26 11.77
C THR A 53 16.13 31.80 11.14
N PRO A 54 15.13 30.97 10.78
CA PRO A 54 13.81 31.48 10.44
C PRO A 54 13.00 31.65 11.73
N THR A 55 12.88 32.89 12.20
CA THR A 55 11.82 33.29 13.14
C THR A 55 10.59 33.66 12.32
N ALA A 56 9.54 32.84 12.36
CA ALA A 56 8.23 33.19 11.82
C ALA A 56 7.21 33.18 12.97
N THR A 57 6.90 34.37 13.48
CA THR A 57 5.78 34.60 14.39
C THR A 57 4.54 34.87 13.55
N PHE A 58 3.61 33.92 13.48
CA PHE A 58 2.29 34.16 12.88
C PHE A 58 1.30 34.62 13.96
N THR A 59 0.73 35.80 13.76
CA THR A 59 -0.42 36.31 14.53
C THR A 59 -1.70 35.85 13.83
N PRO A 60 -2.57 35.02 14.45
CA PRO A 60 -3.83 34.62 13.83
C PRO A 60 -4.87 35.75 13.95
N THR A 61 -5.47 36.11 12.81
CA THR A 61 -6.68 36.95 12.74
C THR A 61 -7.92 36.05 12.63
N ALA A 62 -9.00 36.48 13.29
CA ALA A 62 -10.12 35.66 13.72
C ALA A 62 -11.24 35.39 12.68
N THR A 63 -12.07 34.40 13.06
CA THR A 63 -13.56 34.26 12.86
C THR A 63 -13.97 33.34 11.69
N LEU A 64 -14.83 32.32 11.83
CA LEU A 64 -16.21 32.29 12.37
C LEU A 64 -16.60 30.96 13.07
N THR A 65 -17.46 31.11 14.07
CA THR A 65 -18.01 30.07 14.98
C THR A 65 -19.36 29.53 14.50
N PRO A 66 -19.66 28.23 14.66
CA PRO A 66 -21.03 27.72 14.78
C PRO A 66 -21.39 27.39 16.25
N THR A 67 -22.65 27.67 16.59
CA THR A 67 -23.24 27.71 17.94
C THR A 67 -23.36 26.35 18.64
N ALA A 68 -23.12 26.36 19.96
CA ALA A 68 -23.16 25.23 20.87
C ALA A 68 -24.57 24.79 21.30
N THR A 69 -24.73 23.49 21.56
CA THR A 69 -25.79 22.92 22.38
C THR A 69 -25.25 22.68 23.79
N THR A 70 -25.96 23.17 24.80
CA THR A 70 -25.55 23.22 26.21
C THR A 70 -25.52 21.84 26.90
N ALA A 71 -24.37 21.50 27.50
CA ALA A 71 -24.24 20.52 28.59
C ALA A 71 -23.24 21.05 29.64
N ALA A 72 -23.40 20.63 30.89
CA ALA A 72 -22.94 21.27 32.12
C ALA A 72 -21.44 21.65 32.18
N THR A 73 -21.18 22.83 32.75
CA THR A 73 -19.86 23.45 32.92
C THR A 73 -19.08 22.84 34.08
N ASN A 74 -18.13 21.96 33.79
CA ASN A 74 -16.87 21.95 34.52
C ASN A 74 -15.96 23.03 33.87
N PRO A 75 -15.21 23.84 34.66
CA PRO A 75 -14.22 24.72 34.07
C PRO A 75 -13.15 23.87 33.34
N PRO A 76 -12.59 24.34 32.21
CA PRO A 76 -11.44 23.68 31.61
C PRO A 76 -10.29 23.67 32.63
N PRO A 77 -9.55 22.55 32.81
CA PRO A 77 -8.33 22.57 33.61
C PRO A 77 -7.36 23.61 33.07
N ALA A 78 -6.70 24.29 33.99
CA ALA A 78 -5.74 25.33 33.67
C ALA A 78 -4.47 24.74 33.05
N ALA A 79 -3.80 25.51 32.19
CA ALA A 79 -2.43 25.25 31.73
C ALA A 79 -1.51 24.88 32.93
N GLY A 80 -0.98 23.65 32.95
CA GLY A 80 -0.24 23.07 34.08
C GLY A 80 0.69 21.93 33.66
N VAL A 81 1.28 21.21 34.63
CA VAL A 81 2.07 20.01 34.35
C VAL A 81 1.14 18.80 34.31
N LEU A 82 1.23 17.98 33.26
CA LEU A 82 0.39 16.79 33.09
C LEU A 82 1.26 15.52 32.99
N ILE A 83 0.69 14.39 33.40
CA ILE A 83 1.13 13.05 33.01
C ILE A 83 0.80 12.89 31.52
N TYR A 84 1.82 12.71 30.71
CA TYR A 84 1.74 12.69 29.25
C TYR A 84 1.62 11.27 28.68
N ALA A 85 2.38 10.33 29.22
CA ALA A 85 2.39 8.94 28.79
C ALA A 85 2.72 8.00 29.96
N LEU A 86 2.35 6.72 29.83
CA LEU A 86 2.63 5.65 30.77
C LEU A 86 3.03 4.38 30.00
N TYR A 87 4.07 3.70 30.48
CA TYR A 87 4.59 2.43 29.99
C TYR A 87 4.69 1.49 31.19
N TYR A 88 3.71 0.59 31.33
CA TYR A 88 3.53 -0.24 32.54
C TYR A 88 3.71 -1.73 32.24
N ASP A 89 3.04 -2.28 31.21
CA ASP A 89 3.19 -3.66 30.74
C ASP A 89 4.35 -3.72 29.73
N THR A 90 5.57 -3.80 30.24
CA THR A 90 6.79 -3.63 29.44
C THR A 90 7.27 -4.96 28.85
N TYR A 91 8.12 -4.91 27.82
CA TYR A 91 8.63 -6.12 27.18
C TYR A 91 9.60 -6.93 28.05
N THR A 92 10.35 -6.28 28.95
CA THR A 92 11.34 -6.98 29.78
C THR A 92 10.71 -7.56 31.03
N ALA A 93 10.97 -8.85 31.30
CA ALA A 93 10.46 -9.53 32.49
C ALA A 93 10.78 -8.79 33.81
N ASN A 94 9.77 -8.67 34.67
CA ASN A 94 9.78 -7.90 35.93
C ASN A 94 9.89 -6.38 35.76
N GLU A 95 9.82 -5.92 34.51
CA GLU A 95 9.52 -4.55 34.12
C GLU A 95 10.43 -3.51 34.77
N PRO A 96 11.76 -3.70 34.69
CA PRO A 96 12.69 -2.75 35.26
C PRO A 96 12.59 -1.37 34.59
N GLU A 97 12.01 -1.26 33.40
CA GLU A 97 11.86 -0.05 32.60
C GLU A 97 10.46 0.58 32.62
N GLU A 98 9.58 0.16 33.54
CA GLU A 98 8.34 0.89 33.85
C GLU A 98 8.60 2.40 33.86
N ALA A 99 7.79 3.16 33.13
CA ALA A 99 8.06 4.57 32.89
C ALA A 99 6.80 5.39 32.72
N PHE A 100 6.94 6.69 32.94
CA PHE A 100 5.95 7.69 32.59
C PHE A 100 6.63 8.94 32.04
N ALA A 101 5.88 9.70 31.26
CA ALA A 101 6.32 10.99 30.77
C ALA A 101 5.51 12.11 31.40
N LEU A 102 6.13 13.27 31.61
CA LEU A 102 5.45 14.51 32.01
C LEU A 102 5.59 15.57 30.91
N ILE A 103 4.63 16.50 30.84
CA ILE A 103 4.69 17.68 29.98
C ILE A 103 4.32 18.95 30.76
N ASN A 104 5.09 20.03 30.58
CA ASN A 104 4.76 21.32 31.15
C ASN A 104 4.00 22.19 30.14
N LEU A 105 2.67 22.31 30.32
CA LEU A 105 1.83 23.19 29.51
C LEU A 105 1.65 24.58 30.14
N SER A 106 2.23 24.84 31.31
CA SER A 106 2.27 26.21 31.83
C SER A 106 3.17 27.05 30.92
N GLY A 107 2.73 28.25 30.55
CA GLY A 107 3.46 29.14 29.62
C GLY A 107 4.81 29.66 30.16
N SER A 108 5.34 29.06 31.23
CA SER A 108 6.60 29.38 31.90
C SER A 108 7.25 28.13 32.49
N ALA A 109 8.50 28.24 32.92
CA ALA A 109 9.15 27.12 33.60
C ALA A 109 8.52 26.84 34.98
N VAL A 110 8.39 25.56 35.34
CA VAL A 110 7.93 25.07 36.65
C VAL A 110 9.09 24.41 37.37
N ASN A 111 9.26 24.71 38.66
CA ASN A 111 10.24 24.00 39.49
C ASN A 111 9.61 22.74 40.08
N LEU A 112 10.13 21.56 39.72
CA LEU A 112 9.63 20.28 40.21
C LEU A 112 10.16 19.90 41.60
N SER A 113 10.97 20.74 42.25
CA SER A 113 11.49 20.45 43.59
C SER A 113 10.37 20.14 44.57
N GLY A 114 10.39 18.93 45.13
CA GLY A 114 9.40 18.48 46.12
C GLY A 114 8.06 18.01 45.53
N TRP A 115 7.88 18.07 44.21
CA TRP A 115 6.76 17.41 43.53
C TRP A 115 6.91 15.89 43.65
N LYS A 116 5.80 15.16 43.57
CA LYS A 116 5.77 13.72 43.83
C LYS A 116 4.96 12.96 42.80
N ILE A 117 5.30 11.69 42.63
CA ILE A 117 4.53 10.69 41.89
C ILE A 117 4.22 9.54 42.85
N THR A 118 2.98 9.04 42.81
CA THR A 118 2.50 7.96 43.68
C THR A 118 1.42 7.14 42.97
N ASP A 119 1.46 5.83 43.14
CA ASP A 119 0.38 4.86 42.86
C ASP A 119 -0.58 4.72 44.07
N GLY A 120 -0.08 5.00 45.27
CA GLY A 120 -0.85 4.92 46.52
C GLY A 120 -0.12 4.07 47.56
N GLU A 121 0.69 3.12 47.07
CA GLU A 121 1.54 2.21 47.82
C GLU A 121 2.98 2.74 47.95
N GLY A 122 3.53 3.24 46.83
CA GLY A 122 4.82 3.88 46.68
C GLY A 122 4.70 5.39 46.42
N THR A 123 5.72 6.13 46.81
CA THR A 123 5.80 7.58 46.50
C THR A 123 7.25 7.99 46.32
N VAL A 124 7.55 8.60 45.18
CA VAL A 124 8.86 9.19 44.88
C VAL A 124 8.73 10.70 44.69
N THR A 125 9.80 11.41 45.03
CA THR A 125 9.87 12.88 45.04
C THR A 125 10.95 13.34 44.09
N PHE A 126 10.61 14.31 43.23
CA PHE A 126 11.53 14.93 42.29
C PHE A 126 12.62 15.74 43.02
N PRO A 127 13.88 15.67 42.55
CA PRO A 127 14.90 16.62 42.94
C PRO A 127 14.59 18.02 42.37
N ALA A 128 15.45 19.01 42.67
CA ALA A 128 15.28 20.33 42.08
C ALA A 128 15.53 20.29 40.57
N TYR A 129 14.52 20.68 39.79
CA TYR A 129 14.59 20.70 38.33
C TYR A 129 13.73 21.84 37.77
N SER A 130 14.29 22.58 36.83
CA SER A 130 13.59 23.66 36.13
C SER A 130 12.96 23.14 34.85
N PHE A 131 11.71 22.70 34.92
CA PHE A 131 10.97 22.12 33.81
C PHE A 131 10.45 23.22 32.89
N ALA A 132 11.05 23.39 31.71
CA ALA A 132 10.72 24.49 30.80
C ALA A 132 9.32 24.37 30.19
N ALA A 133 8.73 25.49 29.77
CA ALA A 133 7.43 25.48 29.09
C ALA A 133 7.50 24.67 27.79
N GLY A 134 6.52 23.80 27.54
CA GLY A 134 6.44 22.89 26.40
C GLY A 134 7.43 21.71 26.48
N GLN A 135 8.29 21.65 27.49
CA GLN A 135 9.22 20.54 27.64
C GLN A 135 8.46 19.27 28.03
N ARG A 136 8.95 18.15 27.51
CA ARG A 136 8.57 16.79 27.93
C ARG A 136 9.77 16.13 28.60
N ILE A 137 9.51 15.35 29.63
CA ILE A 137 10.53 14.56 30.32
C ILE A 137 10.06 13.11 30.50
N TRP A 138 10.98 12.16 30.41
CA TRP A 138 10.74 10.75 30.71
C TRP A 138 11.34 10.38 32.07
N VAL A 139 10.58 9.59 32.83
CA VAL A 139 10.93 9.14 34.17
C VAL A 139 10.69 7.64 34.23
N THR A 140 11.72 6.86 34.60
CA THR A 140 11.65 5.39 34.56
C THR A 140 12.14 4.76 35.85
N LYS A 141 11.81 3.50 36.08
CA LYS A 141 12.30 2.75 37.22
C LYS A 141 13.80 2.45 37.12
N THR A 142 14.29 2.08 35.93
CA THR A 142 15.70 1.74 35.65
C THR A 142 16.15 2.37 34.33
N ALA A 143 17.04 3.36 34.39
CA ALA A 143 17.52 4.09 33.23
C ALA A 143 18.21 3.24 32.16
N THR A 144 19.01 2.24 32.53
CA THR A 144 19.77 1.45 31.55
C THR A 144 18.89 0.57 30.67
N THR A 145 17.83 -0.01 31.22
CA THR A 145 16.92 -0.86 30.44
C THR A 145 15.97 0.00 29.59
N PHE A 146 15.47 1.11 30.14
CA PHE A 146 14.69 2.09 29.37
C PHE A 146 15.46 2.53 28.12
N ARG A 147 16.74 2.90 28.27
CA ARG A 147 17.57 3.33 27.15
C ARG A 147 17.76 2.25 26.09
N ALA A 148 17.84 0.98 26.49
CA ALA A 148 18.00 -0.13 25.57
C ALA A 148 16.74 -0.38 24.70
N GLU A 149 15.56 -0.02 25.20
CA GLU A 149 14.28 -0.16 24.48
C GLU A 149 13.89 1.11 23.72
N PHE A 150 13.95 2.28 24.36
CA PHE A 150 13.53 3.55 23.77
C PHE A 150 14.58 4.18 22.86
N GLY A 151 15.85 3.78 22.97
CA GLY A 151 16.97 4.34 22.21
C GLY A 151 17.51 5.68 22.73
N PHE A 152 16.97 6.21 23.83
CA PHE A 152 17.48 7.42 24.48
C PHE A 152 17.44 7.30 26.00
N ALA A 153 18.24 8.11 26.70
CA ALA A 153 18.26 8.11 28.16
C ALA A 153 17.05 8.88 28.74
N PRO A 154 16.44 8.40 29.83
CA PRO A 154 15.38 9.14 30.52
C PRO A 154 15.97 10.38 31.22
N ASP A 155 15.11 11.32 31.62
CA ASP A 155 15.51 12.50 32.40
C ASP A 155 15.69 12.19 33.89
N PHE A 156 15.00 11.16 34.41
CA PHE A 156 15.08 10.73 35.81
C PHE A 156 14.90 9.22 35.96
N GLU A 157 15.43 8.68 37.05
CA GLU A 157 15.10 7.32 37.50
C GLU A 157 14.58 7.23 38.95
N TYR A 158 13.81 6.18 39.27
CA TYR A 158 13.11 6.08 40.57
C TYR A 158 13.21 4.73 41.30
N GLY A 159 13.68 3.65 40.66
CA GLY A 159 13.85 2.32 41.28
C GLY A 159 15.19 2.14 42.01
N GLY A 160 16.22 2.89 41.59
CA GLY A 160 17.57 2.95 42.16
C GLY A 160 18.56 3.41 41.07
N ASP A 161 19.75 3.88 41.49
CA ASP A 161 20.80 4.40 40.59
C ASP A 161 21.34 3.27 39.69
N SER A 162 20.83 3.20 38.46
CA SER A 162 21.24 2.25 37.43
C SER A 162 22.15 2.88 36.39
N ASP A 163 22.01 4.19 36.15
CA ASP A 163 22.90 5.00 35.34
C ASP A 163 23.29 6.27 36.13
N PRO A 164 24.53 6.40 36.63
CA PRO A 164 24.97 7.55 37.42
C PRO A 164 24.92 8.91 36.71
N SER A 165 24.63 8.94 35.40
CA SER A 165 24.41 10.16 34.63
C SER A 165 22.95 10.63 34.62
N VAL A 166 22.01 9.76 35.02
CA VAL A 166 20.58 10.06 35.14
C VAL A 166 20.26 10.45 36.60
N PRO A 167 19.63 11.60 36.84
CA PRO A 167 19.26 12.00 38.19
C PRO A 167 18.23 11.08 38.87
N ASP A 168 18.49 10.73 40.13
CA ASP A 168 17.58 9.95 40.96
C ASP A 168 16.42 10.77 41.56
N MET A 169 15.25 10.16 41.62
CA MET A 169 14.17 10.54 42.53
C MET A 169 14.35 9.87 43.90
N SER A 170 13.85 10.49 44.96
CA SER A 170 13.95 9.96 46.33
C SER A 170 12.60 9.47 46.85
N GLY A 171 12.54 8.30 47.49
CA GLY A 171 11.31 7.79 48.11
C GLY A 171 11.21 6.27 48.00
N ALA A 172 9.98 5.76 48.05
CA ALA A 172 9.68 4.35 47.76
C ALA A 172 9.15 4.28 46.33
N ALA A 173 9.79 3.49 45.47
CA ALA A 173 9.39 3.32 44.08
C ALA A 173 7.92 2.84 43.97
N PRO A 174 7.08 3.47 43.14
CA PRO A 174 5.80 2.89 42.75
C PRO A 174 6.02 1.61 41.92
N THR A 175 5.00 0.75 41.88
CA THR A 175 4.95 -0.45 41.01
C THR A 175 3.72 -0.31 40.14
N LEU A 176 3.85 -0.36 38.81
CA LEU A 176 2.75 -0.10 37.89
C LEU A 176 2.13 -1.42 37.44
N ALA A 177 1.13 -1.92 38.18
CA ALA A 177 0.62 -3.28 37.96
C ALA A 177 -0.06 -3.50 36.58
N ASN A 178 0.29 -4.59 35.87
CA ASN A 178 -0.28 -4.97 34.55
C ASN A 178 -1.73 -5.41 34.55
N SER A 179 -2.34 -5.52 35.73
CA SER A 179 -3.79 -5.76 35.83
C SER A 179 -4.58 -4.48 36.04
N GLY A 180 -3.88 -3.35 36.18
CA GLY A 180 -4.43 -2.03 36.44
C GLY A 180 -3.99 -1.43 37.75
N ASP A 181 -3.79 -0.11 37.70
CA ASP A 181 -3.34 0.73 38.80
C ASP A 181 -3.75 2.19 38.53
N GLU A 182 -3.30 3.08 39.41
CA GLU A 182 -3.40 4.52 39.30
C GLU A 182 -2.01 5.17 39.39
N LEU A 183 -1.88 6.38 38.85
CA LEU A 183 -0.70 7.21 39.06
C LEU A 183 -1.14 8.67 39.25
N GLN A 184 -0.69 9.29 40.34
CA GLN A 184 -1.01 10.67 40.68
C GLN A 184 0.24 11.54 40.75
N LEU A 185 0.21 12.67 40.05
CA LEU A 185 1.18 13.75 40.17
C LEU A 185 0.73 14.72 41.25
N LEU A 186 1.59 14.95 42.25
CA LEU A 186 1.31 15.85 43.37
C LEU A 186 2.28 17.03 43.40
N ASP A 187 1.77 18.20 43.74
CA ASP A 187 2.61 19.37 44.02
C ASP A 187 3.29 19.26 45.40
N PRO A 188 4.19 20.19 45.78
CA PRO A 188 4.87 20.14 47.08
C PRO A 188 3.95 20.27 48.31
N SER A 189 2.71 20.74 48.12
CA SER A 189 1.68 20.79 49.17
C SER A 189 0.86 19.49 49.28
N ASN A 190 1.14 18.50 48.43
CA ASN A 190 0.39 17.26 48.20
C ASN A 190 -1.00 17.50 47.59
N ALA A 191 -1.20 18.62 46.88
CA ALA A 191 -2.37 18.79 46.04
C ALA A 191 -2.19 17.96 44.76
N ILE A 192 -3.24 17.26 44.34
CA ILE A 192 -3.25 16.51 43.08
C ILE A 192 -3.24 17.51 41.93
N VAL A 193 -2.26 17.34 41.05
CA VAL A 193 -2.08 18.14 39.84
C VAL A 193 -2.69 17.43 38.64
N ASP A 194 -2.42 16.13 38.50
CA ASP A 194 -2.95 15.28 37.44
C ASP A 194 -3.01 13.82 37.93
N ALA A 195 -3.87 13.02 37.31
CA ALA A 195 -3.98 11.60 37.59
C ALA A 195 -4.33 10.79 36.33
N ILE A 196 -3.92 9.53 36.35
CA ILE A 196 -4.29 8.52 35.37
C ILE A 196 -4.76 7.27 36.11
N VAL A 197 -5.79 6.60 35.59
CA VAL A 197 -6.23 5.28 36.04
C VAL A 197 -6.32 4.36 34.83
N TYR A 198 -5.72 3.18 34.92
CA TYR A 198 -5.71 2.21 33.84
C TYR A 198 -6.19 0.82 34.32
N GLU A 199 -6.83 0.11 33.40
CA GLU A 199 -7.42 -1.22 33.57
C GLU A 199 -8.25 -1.41 34.85
N ALA A 200 -7.89 -2.34 35.74
CA ALA A 200 -8.61 -2.57 37.00
C ALA A 200 -8.22 -1.58 38.13
N GLY A 201 -7.49 -0.51 37.82
CA GLY A 201 -7.13 0.55 38.76
C GLY A 201 -8.32 1.25 39.41
N ASN A 202 -8.08 1.94 40.52
CA ASN A 202 -9.13 2.50 41.34
C ASN A 202 -9.70 3.81 40.74
N THR A 203 -10.78 3.70 39.98
CA THR A 203 -11.48 4.86 39.38
C THR A 203 -12.14 5.82 40.38
N ALA A 204 -12.12 5.53 41.69
CA ALA A 204 -12.68 6.39 42.73
C ALA A 204 -11.68 7.39 43.34
N ILE A 205 -10.44 7.45 42.84
CA ILE A 205 -9.44 8.41 43.29
C ILE A 205 -9.83 9.86 42.94
N SER A 206 -9.25 10.82 43.68
CA SER A 206 -9.34 12.23 43.32
C SER A 206 -8.45 12.53 42.11
N GLY A 207 -8.87 13.48 41.25
CA GLY A 207 -8.15 13.81 40.03
C GLY A 207 -8.46 12.91 38.83
N TRP A 208 -9.35 11.92 38.97
CA TRP A 208 -9.84 11.11 37.85
C TRP A 208 -11.36 11.04 37.86
N SER A 209 -11.97 10.90 36.69
CA SER A 209 -13.41 10.70 36.54
C SER A 209 -13.73 9.74 35.40
N GLY A 210 -14.60 8.76 35.68
CA GLY A 210 -15.11 7.82 34.69
C GLY A 210 -14.30 6.53 34.62
N ALA A 211 -14.36 5.87 33.46
CA ALA A 211 -13.70 4.59 33.25
C ALA A 211 -12.18 4.72 33.22
N ALA A 212 -11.49 3.63 33.55
CA ALA A 212 -10.05 3.50 33.36
C ALA A 212 -9.69 3.39 31.87
N ILE A 213 -8.43 3.69 31.55
CA ILE A 213 -7.86 3.52 30.21
C ILE A 213 -7.47 2.04 30.05
N TYR A 214 -7.70 1.48 28.87
CA TYR A 214 -7.20 0.15 28.50
C TYR A 214 -6.30 0.30 27.27
N PRO A 215 -5.24 -0.51 27.11
CA PRO A 215 -4.52 -0.61 25.85
C PRO A 215 -5.48 -0.91 24.69
N TYR A 216 -5.15 -0.43 23.50
CA TYR A 216 -5.95 -0.76 22.32
C TYR A 216 -5.40 -2.06 21.71
N THR A 217 -6.14 -3.15 21.86
CA THR A 217 -5.68 -4.53 21.55
C THR A 217 -6.39 -5.15 20.34
N GLN A 218 -6.91 -4.31 19.45
CA GLN A 218 -7.75 -4.78 18.36
C GLN A 218 -6.93 -5.33 17.18
N GLY A 219 -7.10 -6.62 16.88
CA GLY A 219 -6.49 -7.23 15.70
C GLY A 219 -5.03 -7.59 15.92
N PHE A 220 -4.11 -6.75 15.44
CA PHE A 220 -2.65 -6.98 15.39
C PHE A 220 -1.88 -6.07 16.36
N PHE A 221 -2.57 -5.30 17.20
CA PHE A 221 -1.96 -4.47 18.23
C PHE A 221 -1.67 -5.29 19.48
N GLY A 222 -0.38 -5.44 19.80
CA GLY A 222 0.07 -6.03 21.05
C GLY A 222 -0.26 -5.14 22.25
N GLU A 223 -0.71 -5.77 23.34
CA GLU A 223 -0.94 -5.14 24.64
C GLU A 223 0.39 -4.85 25.34
N GLU A 224 1.21 -5.89 25.49
CA GLU A 224 2.59 -5.81 25.96
C GLU A 224 3.40 -4.85 25.08
N GLY A 225 4.17 -3.97 25.73
CA GLY A 225 4.97 -2.96 25.05
C GLY A 225 4.23 -1.65 24.75
N GLN A 226 2.91 -1.58 24.94
CA GLN A 226 2.15 -0.42 24.50
C GLN A 226 2.35 0.77 25.45
N VAL A 227 2.78 1.91 24.90
CA VAL A 227 2.81 3.19 25.58
C VAL A 227 1.43 3.83 25.46
N ILE A 228 0.72 4.00 26.58
CA ILE A 228 -0.51 4.79 26.59
C ILE A 228 -0.15 6.27 26.70
N TYR A 229 -0.74 7.12 25.87
CA TYR A 229 -0.34 8.52 25.75
C TYR A 229 -1.53 9.46 25.53
N ARG A 230 -1.38 10.72 25.93
CA ARG A 230 -2.40 11.74 25.69
C ARG A 230 -2.53 12.05 24.20
N LYS A 231 -3.78 12.19 23.73
CA LYS A 231 -4.07 12.60 22.35
C LYS A 231 -3.43 13.95 22.06
N LEU A 232 -2.83 14.08 20.90
CA LEU A 232 -2.29 15.35 20.43
C LEU A 232 -3.31 16.10 19.58
N ASP A 233 -3.46 17.39 19.85
CA ASP A 233 -4.26 18.30 19.04
C ASP A 233 -3.58 18.55 17.69
N GLU A 234 -4.32 18.34 16.60
CA GLU A 234 -3.78 18.43 15.24
C GLU A 234 -3.25 19.82 14.87
N THR A 235 -3.67 20.87 15.58
CA THR A 235 -3.25 22.26 15.29
C THR A 235 -1.95 22.61 16.01
N THR A 236 -1.82 22.17 17.27
CA THR A 236 -0.75 22.60 18.18
C THR A 236 0.32 21.56 18.41
N GLY A 237 0.03 20.28 18.19
CA GLY A 237 0.94 19.17 18.52
C GLY A 237 1.15 18.99 20.02
N LEU A 238 0.30 19.63 20.84
CA LEU A 238 0.27 19.50 22.29
C LEU A 238 -0.92 18.62 22.68
N PRO A 239 -0.94 18.05 23.90
CA PRO A 239 -2.10 17.33 24.40
C PRO A 239 -3.40 18.12 24.23
N VAL A 240 -4.47 17.41 23.88
CA VAL A 240 -5.83 17.96 23.94
C VAL A 240 -6.15 18.45 25.36
N ALA A 241 -7.15 19.31 25.47
CA ALA A 241 -7.58 19.81 26.78
C ALA A 241 -7.87 18.64 27.72
N ASP A 242 -7.18 18.63 28.87
CA ASP A 242 -7.37 17.63 29.90
C ASP A 242 -8.81 17.70 30.43
N THR A 243 -9.46 16.55 30.56
CA THR A 243 -10.78 16.40 31.17
C THR A 243 -10.73 15.49 32.39
N ASN A 244 -9.56 14.98 32.75
CA ASN A 244 -9.34 13.97 33.78
C ASN A 244 -10.16 12.70 33.49
N THR A 245 -10.26 12.31 32.20
CA THR A 245 -11.01 11.13 31.76
C THR A 245 -10.27 10.36 30.68
N VAL A 246 -10.71 9.13 30.41
CA VAL A 246 -10.21 8.29 29.30
C VAL A 246 -10.26 8.99 27.93
N ASN A 247 -11.10 10.02 27.73
CA ASN A 247 -11.22 10.70 26.44
C ASN A 247 -9.98 11.52 26.06
N ASP A 248 -9.11 11.81 27.02
CA ASP A 248 -7.86 12.56 26.82
C ASP A 248 -6.75 11.70 26.20
N TRP A 249 -6.94 10.38 26.15
CA TRP A 249 -5.92 9.38 25.85
C TRP A 249 -6.13 8.73 24.48
N ALA A 250 -5.04 8.47 23.77
CA ALA A 250 -5.03 7.96 22.40
C ALA A 250 -5.64 6.54 22.29
N GLN A 251 -5.78 5.84 23.40
CA GLN A 251 -6.47 4.54 23.49
C GLN A 251 -8.00 4.65 23.54
N SER A 252 -8.55 5.84 23.74
CA SER A 252 -9.99 6.08 23.80
C SER A 252 -10.72 5.49 22.59
N THR A 253 -11.73 4.65 22.83
CA THR A 253 -12.50 3.97 21.77
C THR A 253 -13.67 4.79 21.25
N THR A 254 -13.95 5.95 21.84
CA THR A 254 -15.04 6.87 21.45
C THR A 254 -14.62 7.86 20.37
N ASP A 255 -13.34 7.87 20.01
CA ASP A 255 -12.73 8.74 19.00
C ASP A 255 -12.01 7.86 17.99
N ASN A 256 -12.47 7.86 16.74
CA ASN A 256 -11.85 7.03 15.72
C ASN A 256 -10.59 7.68 15.11
N VAL A 257 -10.46 9.01 15.20
CA VAL A 257 -9.41 9.79 14.50
C VAL A 257 -8.17 9.92 15.39
N ASN A 258 -8.35 10.46 16.60
CA ASN A 258 -7.26 10.65 17.57
C ASN A 258 -7.28 9.61 18.70
N GLY A 259 -8.33 8.77 18.77
CA GLY A 259 -8.38 7.60 19.63
C GLY A 259 -8.10 6.30 18.86
N LYS A 260 -8.23 5.16 19.54
CA LYS A 260 -7.91 3.82 19.01
C LYS A 260 -6.49 3.74 18.40
N LYS A 261 -5.51 4.40 19.01
CA LYS A 261 -4.11 4.39 18.57
C LYS A 261 -3.22 3.66 19.56
N VAL A 262 -2.09 3.22 19.05
CA VAL A 262 -1.01 2.62 19.83
C VAL A 262 0.25 3.48 19.70
N GLN A 263 1.21 3.22 20.57
CA GLN A 263 2.59 3.67 20.45
C GLN A 263 3.47 2.60 21.10
N TYR A 264 4.66 2.37 20.54
CA TYR A 264 5.65 1.45 21.10
C TYR A 264 6.98 2.19 21.36
N PRO A 265 7.86 1.66 22.24
CA PRO A 265 9.18 2.23 22.49
C PRO A 265 9.94 2.52 21.20
N GLY A 266 10.62 3.67 21.15
CA GLY A 266 11.43 4.07 19.99
C GLY A 266 10.66 4.76 18.84
N TRP A 267 9.36 5.00 18.97
CA TRP A 267 8.61 5.84 18.02
C TRP A 267 8.87 7.33 18.25
N ASP A 268 9.11 8.06 17.16
CA ASP A 268 9.36 9.51 17.16
C ASP A 268 8.08 10.34 16.92
N LEU A 269 7.01 10.00 17.66
CA LEU A 269 5.65 10.53 17.46
C LEU A 269 5.64 12.05 17.29
N GLU A 270 6.25 12.80 18.21
CA GLU A 270 6.11 14.26 18.22
C GLU A 270 7.04 14.97 17.25
N HIS A 271 8.15 14.32 16.87
CA HIS A 271 9.02 14.83 15.83
C HIS A 271 8.33 14.76 14.46
N PHE A 272 7.60 13.67 14.21
CA PHE A 272 6.91 13.42 12.94
C PHE A 272 5.39 13.68 12.96
N PHE A 273 4.85 14.21 14.06
CA PHE A 273 3.41 14.44 14.22
C PHE A 273 2.80 15.33 13.15
N PHE A 274 3.57 16.31 12.66
CA PHE A 274 3.14 17.18 11.58
C PHE A 274 3.70 16.68 10.24
N PRO A 275 2.85 16.57 9.21
CA PRO A 275 3.35 16.29 7.86
C PRO A 275 4.22 17.47 7.39
N LEU A 276 5.34 17.18 6.71
CA LEU A 276 6.10 18.22 6.02
C LEU A 276 5.22 18.85 4.96
N LYS A 277 5.06 20.18 4.96
CA LYS A 277 4.40 20.94 3.89
C LYS A 277 5.32 22.00 3.34
N VAL A 278 5.48 22.05 2.02
CA VAL A 278 6.40 23.00 1.38
C VAL A 278 5.95 23.36 -0.03
N THR A 279 6.09 24.62 -0.42
CA THR A 279 6.01 25.05 -1.82
C THR A 279 7.42 25.28 -2.34
N GLN A 280 7.84 24.52 -3.35
CA GLN A 280 9.21 24.62 -3.87
C GLN A 280 9.29 24.33 -5.38
N ASN A 281 10.27 24.97 -6.03
CA ASN A 281 10.67 24.61 -7.39
C ASN A 281 11.39 23.26 -7.40
N ALA A 282 10.93 22.34 -8.24
CA ALA A 282 11.54 21.04 -8.40
C ALA A 282 11.32 20.49 -9.82
N ARG A 283 12.15 19.53 -10.21
CA ARG A 283 11.80 18.50 -11.20
C ARG A 283 10.91 17.48 -10.52
N LEU A 284 9.84 17.09 -11.19
CA LEU A 284 8.90 16.08 -10.74
C LEU A 284 8.61 15.11 -11.88
N THR A 285 8.83 13.82 -11.66
CA THR A 285 8.58 12.77 -12.65
C THR A 285 7.66 11.70 -12.08
N TYR A 286 6.60 11.35 -12.80
CA TYR A 286 5.73 10.21 -12.49
C TYR A 286 6.08 9.04 -13.41
N VAL A 287 6.23 7.86 -12.81
CA VAL A 287 6.55 6.61 -13.50
C VAL A 287 5.55 5.53 -13.10
N VAL A 288 5.28 4.60 -14.01
CA VAL A 288 4.18 3.64 -13.91
C VAL A 288 4.74 2.22 -14.04
N ALA A 289 4.30 1.34 -13.14
CA ALA A 289 4.52 -0.10 -13.19
C ALA A 289 3.36 -0.79 -13.94
N PRO A 290 3.63 -1.84 -14.73
CA PRO A 290 4.95 -2.38 -15.11
C PRO A 290 5.62 -1.64 -16.29
N ASP A 291 5.00 -0.58 -16.81
CA ASP A 291 5.31 0.04 -18.10
C ASP A 291 6.73 0.65 -18.22
N ASN A 292 7.08 1.59 -17.35
CA ASN A 292 8.29 2.41 -17.50
C ASN A 292 9.12 2.59 -16.21
N ILE A 293 8.62 2.09 -15.08
CA ILE A 293 9.22 2.27 -13.76
C ILE A 293 10.66 1.73 -13.66
N TYR A 294 10.92 0.51 -14.15
CA TYR A 294 12.23 -0.12 -14.05
C TYR A 294 13.33 0.73 -14.70
N ALA A 295 13.11 1.15 -15.96
CA ALA A 295 14.08 1.92 -16.71
C ALA A 295 14.34 3.30 -16.07
N ALA A 296 13.30 3.95 -15.55
CA ALA A 296 13.43 5.23 -14.85
C ALA A 296 14.18 5.08 -13.52
N TYR A 297 13.87 4.05 -12.74
CA TYR A 297 14.52 3.76 -11.46
C TYR A 297 16.02 3.48 -11.62
N VAL A 298 16.37 2.58 -12.55
CA VAL A 298 17.76 2.24 -12.87
C VAL A 298 18.52 3.44 -13.44
N THR A 299 17.85 4.33 -14.19
CA THR A 299 18.46 5.58 -14.67
C THR A 299 18.93 6.46 -13.52
N GLU A 300 18.13 6.63 -12.47
CA GLU A 300 18.52 7.46 -11.32
C GLU A 300 19.60 6.77 -10.46
N ILE A 301 19.54 5.45 -10.27
CA ILE A 301 20.66 4.68 -9.67
C ILE A 301 21.95 4.95 -10.46
N ASN A 302 21.89 4.86 -11.78
CA ASN A 302 23.04 5.03 -12.65
C ASN A 302 23.60 6.46 -12.67
N ARG A 303 22.88 7.45 -12.13
CA ARG A 303 23.38 8.82 -11.96
C ARG A 303 24.11 9.04 -10.64
N ALA A 304 24.00 8.12 -9.68
CA ALA A 304 24.64 8.26 -8.38
C ALA A 304 26.17 8.41 -8.48
N THR A 305 26.73 9.28 -7.65
CA THR A 305 28.15 9.65 -7.59
C THR A 305 28.73 9.62 -6.18
N SER A 306 27.90 9.62 -5.14
CA SER A 306 28.31 9.69 -3.74
C SER A 306 27.66 8.58 -2.90
N TYR A 307 26.32 8.53 -2.82
CA TYR A 307 25.62 7.52 -2.03
C TYR A 307 24.21 7.20 -2.55
N ILE A 308 23.72 6.02 -2.19
CA ILE A 308 22.35 5.57 -2.40
C ILE A 308 21.86 5.01 -1.07
N HIS A 309 20.76 5.55 -0.55
CA HIS A 309 20.06 5.04 0.62
C HIS A 309 18.69 4.52 0.18
N ILE A 310 18.34 3.31 0.60
CA ILE A 310 17.08 2.64 0.22
C ILE A 310 16.38 2.18 1.49
N GLU A 311 15.10 2.48 1.58
CA GLU A 311 14.19 1.85 2.54
C GLU A 311 13.09 1.17 1.74
N GLY A 312 12.87 -0.12 2.01
CA GLY A 312 11.95 -0.96 1.25
C GLY A 312 11.46 -2.13 2.07
N TYR A 313 10.32 -2.70 1.69
CA TYR A 313 9.82 -3.91 2.35
C TYR A 313 10.61 -5.15 1.91
N THR A 314 10.72 -5.40 0.60
CA THR A 314 11.50 -6.52 0.03
C THR A 314 12.22 -6.13 -1.25
N ILE A 315 13.25 -6.92 -1.61
CA ILE A 315 13.96 -6.82 -2.89
C ILE A 315 14.21 -8.21 -3.50
N ASP A 316 13.64 -8.44 -4.68
CA ASP A 316 13.84 -9.68 -5.46
C ASP A 316 14.42 -9.43 -6.85
N ASN A 317 14.50 -8.16 -7.29
CA ASN A 317 14.97 -7.80 -8.63
C ASN A 317 16.52 -7.80 -8.70
N ALA A 318 17.08 -8.87 -9.26
CA ALA A 318 18.53 -9.04 -9.41
C ALA A 318 19.18 -8.00 -10.33
N ASP A 319 18.46 -7.49 -11.33
CA ASP A 319 19.01 -6.46 -12.22
C ASP A 319 19.15 -5.10 -11.53
N ILE A 320 18.19 -4.72 -10.68
CA ILE A 320 18.32 -3.55 -9.80
C ILE A 320 19.50 -3.77 -8.84
N ALA A 321 19.60 -4.94 -8.23
CA ALA A 321 20.73 -5.28 -7.35
C ALA A 321 22.08 -5.14 -8.08
N ASN A 322 22.19 -5.62 -9.32
CA ASN A 322 23.39 -5.49 -10.13
C ASN A 322 23.77 -4.02 -10.39
N ALA A 323 22.79 -3.15 -10.66
CA ALA A 323 23.03 -1.72 -10.83
C ALA A 323 23.57 -1.08 -9.53
N LEU A 324 22.99 -1.44 -8.38
CA LEU A 324 23.45 -0.98 -7.06
C LEU A 324 24.87 -1.48 -6.75
N ILE A 325 25.15 -2.76 -6.98
CA ILE A 325 26.47 -3.37 -6.77
C ILE A 325 27.52 -2.72 -7.68
N ALA A 326 27.19 -2.45 -8.94
CA ALA A 326 28.10 -1.76 -9.85
C ALA A 326 28.44 -0.34 -9.34
N LYS A 327 27.45 0.37 -8.76
CA LYS A 327 27.68 1.68 -8.13
C LYS A 327 28.55 1.58 -6.89
N GLN A 328 28.31 0.58 -6.04
CA GLN A 328 29.14 0.28 -4.88
C GLN A 328 30.60 0.06 -5.28
N GLN A 329 30.84 -0.76 -6.31
CA GLN A 329 32.18 -1.04 -6.85
C GLN A 329 32.83 0.19 -7.51
N ALA A 330 32.03 1.13 -8.02
CA ALA A 330 32.48 2.40 -8.56
C ALA A 330 32.76 3.47 -7.48
N GLY A 331 32.59 3.14 -6.19
CA GLY A 331 32.90 4.02 -5.05
C GLY A 331 31.72 4.83 -4.50
N VAL A 332 30.50 4.58 -4.98
CA VAL A 332 29.26 5.14 -4.40
C VAL A 332 28.89 4.31 -3.16
N GLN A 333 28.52 4.93 -2.05
CA GLN A 333 28.11 4.20 -0.84
C GLN A 333 26.66 3.73 -0.96
N VAL A 334 26.41 2.42 -0.96
CA VAL A 334 25.05 1.87 -1.00
C VAL A 334 24.67 1.33 0.38
N LYS A 335 23.55 1.81 0.92
CA LYS A 335 22.91 1.27 2.13
C LYS A 335 21.43 0.99 1.87
N MET A 336 20.96 -0.13 2.39
CA MET A 336 19.58 -0.57 2.29
C MET A 336 19.06 -1.02 3.65
N LEU A 337 17.88 -0.57 4.04
CA LEU A 337 17.09 -1.06 5.17
C LEU A 337 15.87 -1.79 4.61
N LEU A 338 15.70 -3.05 5.02
CA LEU A 338 14.62 -3.95 4.61
C LEU A 338 13.82 -4.46 5.81
N GLU A 339 12.64 -5.04 5.54
CA GLU A 339 11.89 -5.81 6.54
C GLU A 339 12.60 -7.16 6.81
N GLY A 340 12.78 -7.50 8.08
CA GLY A 340 13.47 -8.71 8.53
C GLY A 340 12.57 -9.92 8.63
N GLU A 341 11.25 -9.72 8.76
CA GLU A 341 10.23 -10.76 8.81
C GLU A 341 9.04 -10.45 7.90
N PRO A 342 9.27 -10.23 6.59
CA PRO A 342 8.18 -9.90 5.68
C PRO A 342 7.20 -11.08 5.62
N VAL A 343 5.95 -10.82 5.28
CA VAL A 343 4.97 -11.87 4.99
C VAL A 343 5.55 -12.87 3.99
N ASN A 344 5.57 -14.14 4.38
CA ASN A 344 6.23 -15.29 3.71
C ASN A 344 7.75 -15.43 3.93
N GLY A 345 8.35 -14.58 4.76
CA GLY A 345 9.77 -14.59 5.13
C GLY A 345 10.70 -14.04 4.05
N ILE A 346 11.96 -13.81 4.42
CA ILE A 346 13.00 -13.37 3.48
C ILE A 346 13.31 -14.50 2.48
N THR A 347 13.15 -14.22 1.19
CA THR A 347 13.39 -15.17 0.10
C THR A 347 14.88 -15.50 -0.04
N ASP A 348 15.22 -16.65 -0.62
CA ASP A 348 16.62 -16.96 -0.95
C ASP A 348 17.20 -16.03 -2.02
N GLN A 349 16.34 -15.45 -2.87
CA GLN A 349 16.71 -14.44 -3.85
C GLN A 349 17.16 -13.15 -3.16
N GLU A 350 16.38 -12.65 -2.20
CA GLU A 350 16.71 -11.47 -1.40
C GLU A 350 17.98 -11.69 -0.57
N LYS A 351 18.10 -12.85 0.10
CA LYS A 351 19.34 -13.25 0.81
C LYS A 351 20.55 -13.22 -0.11
N TRP A 352 20.42 -13.73 -1.34
CA TRP A 352 21.49 -13.69 -2.32
C TRP A 352 21.85 -12.26 -2.72
N ILE A 353 20.85 -11.40 -2.97
CA ILE A 353 21.04 -9.97 -3.30
C ILE A 353 21.81 -9.26 -2.17
N CYS A 354 21.38 -9.40 -0.92
CA CYS A 354 22.05 -8.80 0.23
C CYS A 354 23.47 -9.34 0.43
N GLN A 355 23.68 -10.66 0.23
CA GLN A 355 25.02 -11.25 0.25
C GLN A 355 25.93 -10.64 -0.83
N GLN A 356 25.44 -10.43 -2.05
CA GLN A 356 26.24 -9.83 -3.13
C GLN A 356 26.58 -8.36 -2.85
N LEU A 357 25.61 -7.59 -2.33
CA LEU A 357 25.82 -6.20 -1.95
C LEU A 357 26.88 -6.07 -0.84
N GLU A 358 26.78 -6.90 0.20
CA GLU A 358 27.75 -6.96 1.29
C GLU A 358 29.14 -7.38 0.80
N ALA A 359 29.22 -8.37 -0.10
CA ALA A 359 30.48 -8.79 -0.71
C ALA A 359 31.14 -7.68 -1.55
N ALA A 360 30.35 -6.76 -2.12
CA ALA A 360 30.84 -5.58 -2.83
C ALA A 360 31.23 -4.42 -1.89
N GLY A 361 31.00 -4.54 -0.58
CA GLY A 361 31.27 -3.52 0.43
C GLY A 361 30.11 -2.56 0.71
N GLY A 362 28.93 -2.83 0.13
CA GLY A 362 27.68 -2.13 0.48
C GLY A 362 27.13 -2.61 1.83
N GLN A 363 25.96 -2.10 2.21
CA GLN A 363 25.34 -2.46 3.49
C GLN A 363 23.88 -2.85 3.31
N CYS A 364 23.52 -4.07 3.69
CA CYS A 364 22.14 -4.52 3.80
C CYS A 364 21.78 -4.67 5.28
N TRP A 365 20.70 -4.02 5.67
CA TRP A 365 20.19 -3.97 7.04
C TRP A 365 18.75 -4.46 7.06
N PHE A 366 18.35 -5.02 8.19
CA PHE A 366 17.00 -5.49 8.45
C PHE A 366 16.48 -4.85 9.73
N MET A 367 15.25 -4.35 9.69
CA MET A 367 14.45 -4.14 10.89
C MET A 367 13.85 -5.50 11.28
N PHE A 368 14.00 -5.95 12.51
CA PHE A 368 13.64 -7.32 12.90
C PHE A 368 13.22 -7.41 14.36
N THR A 369 12.50 -8.48 14.66
CA THR A 369 12.20 -8.93 16.03
C THR A 369 12.92 -10.26 16.31
N ASP A 370 13.31 -10.48 17.57
CA ASP A 370 13.89 -11.74 18.04
C ASP A 370 13.58 -11.92 19.53
N SER A 371 12.50 -12.65 19.79
CA SER A 371 12.06 -12.99 21.15
C SER A 371 13.11 -13.72 21.99
N SER A 372 14.06 -14.45 21.37
CA SER A 372 15.12 -15.16 22.11
C SER A 372 16.20 -14.21 22.64
N LEU A 373 16.32 -13.03 22.02
CA LEU A 373 17.24 -11.97 22.41
C LEU A 373 16.53 -10.82 23.14
N GLY A 374 15.21 -10.89 23.32
CA GLY A 374 14.39 -9.78 23.83
C GLY A 374 14.55 -8.54 22.95
N VAL A 375 14.50 -8.73 21.64
CA VAL A 375 14.48 -7.66 20.64
C VAL A 375 13.05 -7.59 20.09
N HIS A 376 12.47 -6.41 20.15
CA HIS A 376 11.12 -6.12 19.67
C HIS A 376 11.24 -5.04 18.60
N ASP A 377 10.62 -5.29 17.46
CA ASP A 377 10.50 -4.37 16.35
C ASP A 377 9.67 -3.14 16.76
N ARG A 378 10.15 -1.95 16.37
CA ARG A 378 9.40 -0.72 16.64
C ARG A 378 8.07 -0.73 15.90
N TYR A 379 8.06 -1.16 14.64
CA TYR A 379 6.86 -1.19 13.81
C TYR A 379 6.53 -2.63 13.47
N ALA A 380 5.25 -2.97 13.38
CA ALA A 380 4.84 -4.33 13.00
C ALA A 380 5.38 -4.76 11.62
N TYR A 381 5.58 -3.78 10.74
CA TYR A 381 6.40 -3.92 9.54
C TYR A 381 7.07 -2.58 9.21
N GLN A 382 8.34 -2.63 8.83
CA GLN A 382 8.93 -1.65 7.93
C GLN A 382 8.27 -1.84 6.56
N HIS A 383 7.43 -0.90 6.11
CA HIS A 383 6.78 -1.01 4.80
C HIS A 383 6.90 0.26 3.93
N SER A 384 7.73 1.23 4.34
CA SER A 384 8.05 2.40 3.52
C SER A 384 8.84 1.97 2.27
N LYS A 385 8.67 2.72 1.16
CA LYS A 385 9.33 2.44 -0.13
C LYS A 385 9.88 3.73 -0.70
N PHE A 386 11.17 3.96 -0.48
CA PHE A 386 11.86 5.10 -1.06
C PHE A 386 13.35 4.88 -1.27
N THR A 387 13.93 5.72 -2.11
CA THR A 387 15.36 5.75 -2.39
C THR A 387 15.85 7.17 -2.54
N ILE A 388 16.95 7.47 -1.86
CA ILE A 388 17.65 8.75 -1.91
C ILE A 388 18.96 8.54 -2.66
N VAL A 389 19.17 9.31 -3.72
CA VAL A 389 20.42 9.30 -4.49
C VAL A 389 21.15 10.63 -4.26
N ASP A 390 22.37 10.53 -3.74
CA ASP A 390 23.32 11.63 -3.48
C ASP A 390 22.77 12.80 -2.64
N GLY A 391 21.63 12.62 -1.97
CA GLY A 391 20.94 13.70 -1.25
C GLY A 391 20.35 14.76 -2.18
N VAL A 392 20.13 14.44 -3.47
CA VAL A 392 19.61 15.37 -4.48
C VAL A 392 18.46 14.81 -5.31
N THR A 393 18.19 13.50 -5.22
CA THR A 393 17.02 12.88 -5.86
C THR A 393 16.33 11.95 -4.88
N LEU A 394 15.01 12.04 -4.80
CA LEU A 394 14.12 11.11 -4.09
C LEU A 394 13.31 10.32 -5.11
N LEU A 395 13.21 9.01 -4.92
CA LEU A 395 12.27 8.11 -5.58
C LEU A 395 11.36 7.50 -4.51
N THR A 396 10.05 7.52 -4.66
CA THR A 396 9.11 6.92 -3.70
C THR A 396 7.80 6.50 -4.35
N GLY A 397 7.16 5.45 -3.87
CA GLY A 397 5.91 4.97 -4.46
C GLY A 397 5.37 3.68 -3.85
N SER A 398 4.56 2.96 -4.64
CA SER A 398 3.73 1.85 -4.16
C SER A 398 4.39 0.48 -4.11
N GLU A 399 5.47 0.31 -4.86
CA GLU A 399 6.06 -0.97 -5.23
C GLU A 399 7.23 -1.43 -4.36
N ASN A 400 7.38 -2.75 -4.26
CA ASN A 400 8.62 -3.36 -3.78
C ASN A 400 9.64 -3.40 -4.92
N LEU A 401 10.92 -3.66 -4.63
CA LEU A 401 11.95 -3.76 -5.67
C LEU A 401 12.00 -5.17 -6.26
N ASN A 402 10.92 -5.61 -6.88
CA ASN A 402 10.75 -6.97 -7.42
C ASN A 402 10.43 -6.98 -8.93
N TYR A 403 10.48 -8.17 -9.55
CA TYR A 403 10.21 -8.30 -10.99
C TYR A 403 8.73 -8.15 -11.36
N SER A 404 7.79 -8.42 -10.45
CA SER A 404 6.36 -8.23 -10.75
C SER A 404 6.02 -6.76 -10.90
N SER A 405 6.72 -5.85 -10.23
CA SER A 405 6.47 -4.41 -10.32
C SER A 405 7.43 -3.69 -11.27
N MET A 406 8.69 -4.11 -11.30
CA MET A 406 9.75 -3.49 -12.09
C MET A 406 10.39 -4.47 -13.07
N PRO A 407 9.63 -5.03 -14.03
CA PRO A 407 10.19 -6.01 -14.94
C PRO A 407 11.25 -5.35 -15.86
N SER A 408 12.40 -6.01 -15.98
CA SER A 408 13.59 -5.60 -16.76
C SER A 408 13.60 -6.10 -18.21
N ASP A 409 12.48 -6.63 -18.69
CA ASP A 409 12.25 -7.13 -20.06
C ASP A 409 12.21 -6.02 -21.11
N ASP A 410 12.41 -6.42 -22.37
CA ASP A 410 12.09 -5.60 -23.52
C ASP A 410 10.59 -5.31 -23.54
N LYS A 411 10.23 -4.06 -23.80
CA LYS A 411 8.86 -3.56 -23.80
C LYS A 411 8.23 -3.55 -25.20
N SER A 412 8.97 -4.00 -26.21
CA SER A 412 8.59 -3.88 -27.62
C SER A 412 7.44 -4.79 -28.05
N ASP A 413 7.25 -5.91 -27.37
CA ASP A 413 6.20 -6.92 -27.62
C ASP A 413 5.22 -7.10 -26.46
N GLY A 414 5.30 -6.24 -25.44
CA GLY A 414 4.48 -6.29 -24.23
C GLY A 414 5.33 -6.32 -22.97
N THR A 415 4.68 -6.52 -21.83
CA THR A 415 5.32 -6.87 -20.56
C THR A 415 4.31 -7.65 -19.70
N PHE A 416 4.63 -7.88 -18.43
CA PHE A 416 3.72 -8.46 -17.45
C PHE A 416 4.11 -8.02 -16.04
N GLY A 417 3.11 -7.69 -15.21
CA GLY A 417 3.38 -7.25 -13.85
C GLY A 417 2.18 -6.61 -13.15
N ASN A 418 2.41 -6.07 -11.97
CA ASN A 418 1.39 -5.43 -11.15
C ASN A 418 1.34 -3.93 -11.44
N ARG A 419 0.15 -3.35 -11.28
CA ARG A 419 -0.06 -1.91 -11.45
C ARG A 419 0.46 -1.16 -10.23
N GLY A 420 1.20 -0.08 -10.48
CA GLY A 420 1.84 0.74 -9.45
C GLY A 420 2.34 2.08 -9.96
N VAL A 421 2.66 2.99 -9.05
CA VAL A 421 3.16 4.34 -9.39
C VAL A 421 4.30 4.75 -8.47
N TYR A 422 5.31 5.38 -9.06
CA TYR A 422 6.38 6.08 -8.35
C TYR A 422 6.44 7.55 -8.75
N LEU A 423 6.90 8.35 -7.80
CA LEU A 423 7.27 9.74 -7.95
C LEU A 423 8.78 9.86 -7.80
N ILE A 424 9.41 10.64 -8.70
CA ILE A 424 10.83 10.99 -8.65
C ILE A 424 10.94 12.52 -8.59
N THR A 425 11.69 13.06 -7.64
CA THR A 425 11.85 14.53 -7.52
C THR A 425 13.22 14.93 -6.99
N ASP A 426 13.65 16.14 -7.34
CA ASP A 426 14.84 16.79 -6.77
C ASP A 426 14.52 17.82 -5.68
N SER A 427 13.29 17.83 -5.15
CA SER A 427 12.86 18.73 -4.08
C SER A 427 13.73 18.58 -2.82
N PRO A 428 14.57 19.57 -2.49
CA PRO A 428 15.50 19.49 -1.35
C PRO A 428 14.80 19.28 0.00
N ALA A 429 13.62 19.88 0.20
CA ALA A 429 12.88 19.75 1.45
C ALA A 429 12.34 18.31 1.64
N LEU A 430 11.84 17.68 0.57
CA LEU A 430 11.40 16.29 0.61
C LEU A 430 12.57 15.35 0.86
N ILE A 431 13.70 15.57 0.17
CA ILE A 431 14.90 14.74 0.34
C ILE A 431 15.44 14.85 1.77
N ALA A 432 15.49 16.06 2.33
CA ALA A 432 15.94 16.27 3.71
C ALA A 432 15.04 15.53 4.71
N HIS A 433 13.72 15.59 4.53
CA HIS A 433 12.76 14.91 5.39
C HIS A 433 12.82 13.38 5.27
N MET A 434 12.91 12.85 4.04
CA MET A 434 13.08 11.40 3.84
C MET A 434 14.43 10.90 4.35
N GLN A 435 15.48 11.73 4.30
CA GLN A 435 16.77 11.41 4.91
C GLN A 435 16.70 11.40 6.44
N ASP A 436 15.86 12.25 7.04
CA ASP A 436 15.61 12.30 8.47
C ASP A 436 14.90 11.03 8.95
N ILE A 437 13.84 10.60 8.25
CA ILE A 437 13.18 9.31 8.45
C ILE A 437 14.19 8.17 8.36
N PHE A 438 14.95 8.09 7.26
CA PHE A 438 15.95 7.03 7.07
C PHE A 438 16.99 6.98 8.20
N ASN A 439 17.40 8.13 8.73
CA ASN A 439 18.38 8.18 9.81
C ASN A 439 17.80 7.69 11.15
N HIS A 440 16.52 7.95 11.42
CA HIS A 440 15.83 7.47 12.62
C HIS A 440 15.45 5.98 12.52
N ASP A 441 15.06 5.54 11.32
CA ASP A 441 14.73 4.14 11.07
C ASP A 441 16.01 3.28 11.05
N LEU A 442 17.10 3.74 10.41
CA LEU A 442 18.40 3.06 10.39
C LEU A 442 19.39 3.64 11.42
N ASP A 443 19.08 3.48 12.70
CA ASP A 443 19.96 3.85 13.82
C ASP A 443 20.30 2.65 14.74
N PRO A 444 21.22 1.78 14.31
CA PRO A 444 21.65 0.62 15.11
C PRO A 444 22.49 1.02 16.34
N ALA A 445 22.83 2.30 16.53
CA ALA A 445 23.53 2.75 17.73
C ALA A 445 22.59 2.91 18.91
N ASN A 446 21.31 3.21 18.64
CA ASN A 446 20.29 3.46 19.64
C ASN A 446 19.17 2.42 19.61
N HIS A 447 18.91 1.77 18.48
CA HIS A 447 17.83 0.78 18.37
C HIS A 447 18.36 -0.63 18.11
N ARG A 448 17.86 -1.59 18.90
CA ARG A 448 18.28 -3.01 18.88
C ARG A 448 17.57 -3.82 17.80
N ASP A 449 16.44 -3.32 17.30
CA ASP A 449 15.62 -3.91 16.24
C ASP A 449 16.21 -3.69 14.84
N VAL A 450 17.40 -3.08 14.73
CA VAL A 450 18.09 -2.88 13.46
C VAL A 450 19.39 -3.67 13.45
N ARG A 451 19.49 -4.65 12.56
CA ARG A 451 20.70 -5.47 12.40
C ARG A 451 21.23 -5.45 10.97
N ARG A 452 22.55 -5.53 10.85
CA ARG A 452 23.19 -5.72 9.55
C ARG A 452 23.10 -7.19 9.14
N TRP A 453 23.03 -7.44 7.84
CA TRP A 453 23.15 -8.77 7.25
C TRP A 453 24.33 -9.55 7.86
N SER A 454 24.10 -10.83 8.16
CA SER A 454 25.12 -11.74 8.68
C SER A 454 25.18 -13.02 7.86
N ALA A 455 26.39 -13.49 7.57
CA ALA A 455 26.59 -14.74 6.83
C ALA A 455 26.00 -15.96 7.55
N ALA A 456 25.82 -15.90 8.87
CA ALA A 456 25.35 -17.01 9.69
C ALA A 456 23.84 -17.24 9.57
N SER A 457 23.05 -16.17 9.40
CA SER A 457 21.58 -16.22 9.38
C SER A 457 20.99 -15.89 8.01
N ASP A 458 21.64 -15.05 7.22
CA ASP A 458 21.03 -14.38 6.07
C ASP A 458 21.67 -14.77 4.73
N SER A 459 22.55 -15.78 4.73
CA SER A 459 23.07 -16.32 3.47
C SER A 459 22.01 -17.19 2.78
N PRO A 460 21.91 -17.14 1.43
CA PRO A 460 21.12 -18.12 0.70
C PRO A 460 21.76 -19.52 0.84
N PRO A 461 21.01 -20.60 0.53
CA PRO A 461 21.56 -21.95 0.48
C PRO A 461 22.81 -22.04 -0.41
N ALA A 462 23.77 -22.88 -0.01
CA ALA A 462 24.98 -23.08 -0.79
C ALA A 462 24.66 -23.58 -2.21
N GLY A 463 25.19 -22.88 -3.22
CA GLY A 463 24.90 -23.19 -4.63
C GLY A 463 23.58 -22.63 -5.16
N PHE A 464 22.91 -21.75 -4.41
CA PHE A 464 21.75 -21.01 -4.91
C PHE A 464 22.08 -20.29 -6.22
N ILE A 465 21.19 -20.42 -7.21
CA ILE A 465 21.30 -19.79 -8.52
C ILE A 465 20.23 -18.69 -8.56
N PRO A 466 20.63 -17.41 -8.68
CA PRO A 466 19.67 -16.32 -8.73
C PRO A 466 18.79 -16.38 -9.97
N SER A 467 17.54 -15.94 -9.82
CA SER A 467 16.63 -15.76 -10.95
C SER A 467 16.78 -14.36 -11.56
N TYR A 468 16.72 -14.34 -12.89
CA TYR A 468 16.59 -13.14 -13.72
C TYR A 468 15.32 -13.20 -14.59
N ALA A 469 14.40 -14.11 -14.26
CA ALA A 469 13.14 -14.21 -14.97
C ALA A 469 12.32 -12.93 -14.72
N SER A 470 11.94 -12.28 -15.81
CA SER A 470 11.27 -10.99 -15.78
C SER A 470 10.33 -10.88 -16.97
N GLY A 471 9.22 -10.16 -16.76
CA GLY A 471 8.36 -9.73 -17.85
C GLY A 471 7.45 -10.80 -18.45
N GLY A 472 6.96 -10.50 -19.64
CA GLY A 472 6.03 -11.32 -20.41
C GLY A 472 5.50 -10.54 -21.63
N THR A 473 4.53 -11.08 -22.33
CA THR A 473 3.93 -10.41 -23.51
C THR A 473 2.42 -10.21 -23.38
N THR A 474 1.86 -10.51 -22.21
CA THR A 474 0.40 -10.57 -21.97
C THR A 474 -0.22 -9.22 -21.67
N TYR A 475 0.56 -8.22 -21.24
CA TYR A 475 0.10 -6.84 -21.05
C TYR A 475 0.77 -5.92 -22.08
N PRO A 476 0.01 -5.31 -23.01
CA PRO A 476 0.55 -4.31 -23.92
C PRO A 476 0.85 -3.01 -23.15
N VAL A 477 2.08 -2.50 -23.30
CA VAL A 477 2.52 -1.26 -22.61
C VAL A 477 1.65 -0.07 -23.04
N GLN A 478 1.04 0.61 -22.06
CA GLN A 478 0.13 1.74 -22.26
C GLN A 478 0.79 3.08 -21.95
N PHE A 479 1.73 3.10 -21.00
CA PHE A 479 2.41 4.29 -20.51
C PHE A 479 3.93 4.17 -20.73
N PRO A 480 4.42 4.09 -21.98
CA PRO A 480 5.84 3.85 -22.26
C PRO A 480 6.76 5.02 -21.88
N THR A 481 6.20 6.23 -21.69
CA THR A 481 6.98 7.44 -21.39
C THR A 481 6.58 8.04 -20.05
N PRO A 482 7.54 8.26 -19.12
CA PRO A 482 7.29 8.99 -17.89
C PRO A 482 6.83 10.43 -18.14
N LEU A 483 5.93 10.94 -17.30
CA LEU A 483 5.65 12.38 -17.26
C LEU A 483 6.75 13.07 -16.46
N THR A 484 7.48 14.03 -17.05
CA THR A 484 8.43 14.89 -16.33
C THR A 484 8.01 16.35 -16.42
N LEU A 485 7.92 17.00 -15.26
CA LEU A 485 7.53 18.38 -15.06
C LEU A 485 8.65 19.16 -14.37
N ASN A 486 8.71 20.47 -14.63
CA ASN A 486 9.54 21.41 -13.89
C ASN A 486 8.68 22.59 -13.49
N GLY A 487 8.70 22.97 -12.22
CA GLY A 487 7.88 24.07 -11.76
C GLY A 487 7.87 24.18 -10.24
N SER A 488 7.07 25.11 -9.74
CA SER A 488 6.78 25.24 -8.31
C SER A 488 5.60 24.37 -7.96
N PHE A 489 5.77 23.45 -7.02
CA PHE A 489 4.72 22.56 -6.54
C PHE A 489 4.51 22.74 -5.04
N ASP A 490 3.27 22.53 -4.59
CA ASP A 490 2.99 22.34 -3.18
C ASP A 490 3.09 20.85 -2.89
N PHE A 491 4.00 20.49 -1.99
CA PHE A 491 4.24 19.12 -1.55
C PHE A 491 3.76 18.94 -0.11
N GLU A 492 3.32 17.72 0.18
CA GLU A 492 3.11 17.24 1.53
C GLU A 492 3.65 15.82 1.69
N VAL A 493 4.40 15.55 2.78
CA VAL A 493 4.89 14.19 3.11
C VAL A 493 4.10 13.65 4.28
N ILE A 494 3.49 12.49 4.08
CA ILE A 494 2.66 11.76 5.02
C ILE A 494 3.41 10.50 5.41
N GLN A 495 3.28 10.10 6.67
CA GLN A 495 3.90 8.91 7.20
C GLN A 495 3.07 8.30 8.32
N SER A 496 3.10 6.97 8.33
CA SER A 496 2.54 6.17 9.40
C SER A 496 3.65 5.74 10.35
N PRO A 497 3.34 5.62 11.65
CA PRO A 497 2.01 5.76 12.26
C PRO A 497 1.65 7.19 12.72
N GLU A 498 2.54 8.17 12.51
CA GLU A 498 2.44 9.44 13.25
C GLU A 498 1.34 10.37 12.76
N ASN A 499 1.14 10.49 11.43
CA ASN A 499 0.39 11.62 10.88
C ASN A 499 -0.63 11.30 9.76
N ASP A 500 -0.73 10.05 9.28
CA ASP A 500 -1.63 9.68 8.16
C ASP A 500 -3.13 9.91 8.42
N LEU A 501 -3.59 9.79 9.67
CA LEU A 501 -5.01 9.95 10.03
C LEU A 501 -5.44 11.36 10.38
N ARG A 502 -4.58 12.35 10.20
CA ARG A 502 -4.95 13.72 10.54
C ARG A 502 -6.11 14.19 9.66
N SER A 503 -7.10 14.81 10.29
CA SER A 503 -8.35 15.20 9.63
C SER A 503 -8.25 16.52 8.85
N GLN A 504 -7.36 17.42 9.28
CA GLN A 504 -7.17 18.75 8.67
C GLN A 504 -6.20 18.74 7.48
N ASP A 505 -5.33 17.73 7.39
CA ASP A 505 -4.30 17.55 6.38
C ASP A 505 -4.08 16.06 6.10
N ALA A 506 -2.90 15.64 5.63
CA ALA A 506 -2.67 14.26 5.20
C ALA A 506 -3.74 13.78 4.19
N LEU A 507 -4.04 12.49 4.13
CA LEU A 507 -4.98 11.97 3.13
C LEU A 507 -6.41 12.45 3.38
N LEU A 508 -6.89 12.40 4.63
CA LEU A 508 -8.28 12.77 4.95
C LEU A 508 -8.53 14.25 4.63
N GLY A 509 -7.59 15.13 4.98
CA GLY A 509 -7.62 16.54 4.65
C GLY A 509 -7.56 16.78 3.14
N MET A 510 -6.75 16.04 2.38
CA MET A 510 -6.74 16.16 0.91
C MET A 510 -8.08 15.78 0.29
N VAL A 511 -8.66 14.64 0.67
CA VAL A 511 -9.97 14.16 0.19
C VAL A 511 -11.09 15.14 0.58
N SER A 512 -10.96 15.79 1.74
CA SER A 512 -11.95 16.78 2.22
C SER A 512 -12.14 17.95 1.25
N ARG A 513 -11.14 18.26 0.41
CA ARG A 513 -11.17 19.35 -0.58
C ARG A 513 -12.18 19.11 -1.70
N ALA A 514 -12.50 17.85 -2.01
CA ALA A 514 -13.47 17.53 -3.04
C ALA A 514 -14.92 17.70 -2.54
N GLY A 515 -15.70 18.47 -3.28
CA GLY A 515 -17.15 18.64 -3.13
C GLY A 515 -17.84 18.70 -4.50
N ALA A 516 -18.96 19.42 -4.61
CA ALA A 516 -19.69 19.56 -5.87
C ALA A 516 -18.79 20.02 -7.04
N GLY A 517 -18.72 19.23 -8.12
CA GLY A 517 -17.85 19.48 -9.27
C GLY A 517 -16.38 19.05 -9.08
N GLY A 518 -16.04 18.55 -7.91
CA GLY A 518 -14.78 17.86 -7.61
C GLY A 518 -14.82 16.39 -8.00
N THR A 519 -13.65 15.77 -7.99
CA THR A 519 -13.47 14.34 -8.31
C THR A 519 -12.48 13.70 -7.35
N VAL A 520 -12.74 12.46 -6.94
CA VAL A 520 -11.80 11.61 -6.20
C VAL A 520 -11.64 10.27 -6.94
N PHE A 521 -10.41 9.93 -7.31
CA PHE A 521 -10.07 8.60 -7.84
C PHE A 521 -9.17 7.89 -6.85
N VAL A 522 -9.50 6.63 -6.54
CA VAL A 522 -8.77 5.81 -5.57
C VAL A 522 -8.38 4.52 -6.26
N GLU A 523 -7.09 4.21 -6.35
CA GLU A 523 -6.60 2.93 -6.83
C GLU A 523 -5.70 2.30 -5.78
N GLN A 524 -6.13 1.17 -5.22
CA GLN A 524 -5.55 0.59 -4.01
C GLN A 524 -5.48 -0.93 -4.11
N LEU A 525 -4.42 -1.52 -3.53
CA LEU A 525 -4.37 -2.97 -3.29
C LEU A 525 -5.59 -3.44 -2.48
N TYR A 526 -5.96 -2.70 -1.44
CA TYR A 526 -7.25 -2.89 -0.77
C TYR A 526 -7.65 -1.64 0.00
N GLU A 527 -8.95 -1.48 0.20
CA GLU A 527 -9.55 -0.59 1.20
C GLU A 527 -10.58 -1.43 1.94
N ARG A 528 -10.36 -1.71 3.23
CA ARG A 528 -11.28 -2.60 3.97
C ARG A 528 -12.61 -1.90 4.21
N LYS A 529 -13.74 -2.60 4.05
CA LYS A 529 -15.08 -2.12 4.45
C LYS A 529 -15.11 -1.56 5.88
N TYR A 530 -14.38 -2.19 6.79
CA TYR A 530 -14.12 -1.78 8.18
C TYR A 530 -12.81 -2.43 8.63
N TRP A 531 -12.13 -1.86 9.63
CA TRP A 531 -10.80 -2.34 10.04
C TRP A 531 -10.80 -3.48 11.05
N GLY A 532 -11.85 -3.58 11.87
CA GLY A 532 -11.93 -4.54 12.96
C GLY A 532 -11.97 -6.02 12.57
N PRO A 533 -12.15 -6.92 13.55
CA PRO A 533 -12.24 -8.37 13.31
C PRO A 533 -13.40 -8.67 12.37
N SER A 534 -13.41 -9.83 11.70
CA SER A 534 -14.43 -10.20 10.71
C SER A 534 -15.87 -10.14 11.24
N THR A 535 -16.08 -10.19 12.56
CA THR A 535 -17.36 -10.05 13.25
C THR A 535 -17.80 -8.60 13.50
N SER A 536 -16.95 -7.61 13.21
CA SER A 536 -17.24 -6.18 13.39
C SER A 536 -18.01 -5.58 12.21
N ASN A 537 -18.13 -4.26 12.18
CA ASN A 537 -18.90 -3.51 11.19
C ASN A 537 -18.42 -2.05 11.07
N PRO A 538 -18.84 -1.31 10.01
CA PRO A 538 -18.43 0.07 9.77
C PRO A 538 -18.81 1.10 10.84
N LEU A 539 -19.83 0.84 11.68
CA LEU A 539 -20.19 1.76 12.77
C LEU A 539 -19.26 1.61 13.97
N THR A 540 -18.87 0.38 14.28
CA THR A 540 -17.98 0.09 15.41
C THR A 540 -16.54 0.43 15.06
N ASP A 541 -16.04 -0.04 13.91
CA ASP A 541 -14.64 0.07 13.48
C ASP A 541 -14.49 0.61 12.06
N PRO A 542 -14.91 1.86 11.82
CA PRO A 542 -14.90 2.44 10.49
C PRO A 542 -13.49 2.42 9.89
N ASN A 543 -13.39 2.11 8.60
CA ASN A 543 -12.23 2.51 7.82
C ASN A 543 -12.37 4.00 7.49
N LEU A 544 -11.59 4.84 8.17
CA LEU A 544 -11.71 6.30 8.03
C LEU A 544 -11.37 6.82 6.63
N ARG A 545 -10.51 6.11 5.90
CA ARG A 545 -10.17 6.46 4.51
C ARG A 545 -11.37 6.23 3.61
N LEU A 546 -12.00 5.05 3.72
CA LEU A 546 -13.21 4.71 2.98
C LEU A 546 -14.37 5.67 3.30
N GLU A 547 -14.57 5.98 4.58
CA GLU A 547 -15.57 6.97 5.01
C GLU A 547 -15.28 8.36 4.43
N ALA A 548 -14.02 8.78 4.33
CA ALA A 548 -13.67 10.06 3.71
C ALA A 548 -14.04 10.11 2.22
N TYR A 549 -13.85 9.02 1.47
CA TYR A 549 -14.26 8.93 0.06
C TYR A 549 -15.79 8.99 -0.08
N ILE A 550 -16.52 8.23 0.73
CA ILE A 550 -18.00 8.25 0.75
C ILE A 550 -18.50 9.67 1.11
N ASN A 551 -17.88 10.31 2.10
CA ASN A 551 -18.23 11.67 2.50
C ASN A 551 -17.91 12.70 1.41
N ALA A 552 -16.88 12.49 0.59
CA ALA A 552 -16.65 13.33 -0.59
C ALA A 552 -17.79 13.22 -1.61
N ALA A 553 -18.29 12.01 -1.85
CA ALA A 553 -19.45 11.80 -2.70
C ALA A 553 -20.72 12.47 -2.13
N ARG A 554 -20.95 12.37 -0.82
CA ARG A 554 -22.04 13.08 -0.12
C ARG A 554 -21.94 14.61 -0.21
N ARG A 555 -20.73 15.16 -0.36
CA ARG A 555 -20.50 16.59 -0.65
C ARG A 555 -20.70 16.96 -2.13
N GLY A 556 -21.00 15.97 -2.99
CA GLY A 556 -21.28 16.16 -4.41
C GLY A 556 -20.08 15.90 -5.35
N ALA A 557 -18.98 15.36 -4.84
CA ALA A 557 -17.86 14.97 -5.70
C ALA A 557 -18.18 13.68 -6.47
N ARG A 558 -17.62 13.54 -7.67
CA ARG A 558 -17.56 12.25 -8.36
C ARG A 558 -16.49 11.39 -7.70
N VAL A 559 -16.84 10.18 -7.26
CA VAL A 559 -15.89 9.27 -6.62
C VAL A 559 -15.85 7.95 -7.36
N ARG A 560 -14.64 7.49 -7.70
CA ARG A 560 -14.38 6.18 -8.30
C ARG A 560 -13.29 5.47 -7.52
N ILE A 561 -13.58 4.24 -7.08
CA ILE A 561 -12.67 3.41 -6.28
C ILE A 561 -12.40 2.14 -7.07
N LEU A 562 -11.15 1.90 -7.45
CA LEU A 562 -10.70 0.67 -8.08
C LEU A 562 -9.82 -0.08 -7.08
N LEU A 563 -10.27 -1.28 -6.71
CA LEU A 563 -9.55 -2.16 -5.78
C LEU A 563 -9.02 -3.37 -6.52
N ASP A 564 -7.99 -3.98 -5.99
CA ASP A 564 -7.42 -5.19 -6.58
C ASP A 564 -8.39 -6.39 -6.55
N SER A 565 -8.37 -7.22 -7.59
CA SER A 565 -9.07 -8.52 -7.60
C SER A 565 -8.13 -9.72 -7.49
N PHE A 566 -6.82 -9.56 -7.67
CA PHE A 566 -5.86 -10.67 -7.78
C PHE A 566 -5.45 -11.25 -6.42
N TYR A 567 -5.16 -10.37 -5.46
CA TYR A 567 -4.80 -10.63 -4.07
C TYR A 567 -6.03 -10.63 -3.14
N ASP A 568 -7.25 -10.48 -3.67
CA ASP A 568 -8.46 -10.47 -2.87
C ASP A 568 -8.84 -11.87 -2.37
N THR A 569 -9.52 -11.93 -1.24
CA THR A 569 -10.11 -13.16 -0.70
C THR A 569 -11.62 -12.97 -0.63
N PRO A 570 -12.38 -13.30 -1.70
CA PRO A 570 -13.78 -12.90 -1.83
C PRO A 570 -14.71 -13.34 -0.70
N THR A 571 -14.33 -14.38 0.04
CA THR A 571 -15.08 -14.91 1.19
C THR A 571 -14.87 -14.14 2.50
N ASP A 572 -13.84 -13.30 2.63
CA ASP A 572 -13.66 -12.43 3.80
C ASP A 572 -14.73 -11.32 3.77
N PRO A 573 -15.50 -11.07 4.85
CA PRO A 573 -16.46 -9.96 4.91
C PRO A 573 -15.83 -8.56 4.78
N ARG A 574 -14.50 -8.47 4.80
CA ARG A 574 -13.69 -7.27 4.57
C ARG A 574 -12.89 -7.33 3.26
N SER A 575 -13.24 -8.23 2.34
CA SER A 575 -12.65 -8.33 1.00
C SER A 575 -12.87 -7.07 0.17
N ASN A 576 -12.14 -6.92 -0.93
CA ASN A 576 -12.36 -5.83 -1.88
C ASN A 576 -13.74 -5.97 -2.53
N ALA A 577 -14.18 -7.19 -2.86
CA ALA A 577 -15.53 -7.45 -3.34
C ALA A 577 -16.61 -7.02 -2.33
N ALA A 578 -16.44 -7.35 -1.04
CA ALA A 578 -17.36 -6.95 0.03
C ALA A 578 -17.37 -5.42 0.23
N THR A 579 -16.19 -4.78 0.09
CA THR A 579 -16.05 -3.32 0.16
C THR A 579 -16.78 -2.65 -0.99
N CYS A 580 -16.59 -3.09 -2.23
CA CYS A 580 -17.28 -2.51 -3.37
C CYS A 580 -18.79 -2.73 -3.32
N THR A 581 -19.25 -3.88 -2.83
CA THR A 581 -20.67 -4.13 -2.56
C THR A 581 -21.24 -3.11 -1.57
N TYR A 582 -20.52 -2.84 -0.48
CA TYR A 582 -20.93 -1.86 0.52
C TYR A 582 -20.98 -0.43 -0.06
N VAL A 583 -19.92 -0.01 -0.76
CA VAL A 583 -19.83 1.33 -1.37
C VAL A 583 -20.93 1.55 -2.41
N ASN A 584 -21.15 0.59 -3.31
CA ASN A 584 -22.17 0.68 -4.35
C ASN A 584 -23.59 0.64 -3.78
N GLY A 585 -23.80 -0.06 -2.66
CA GLY A 585 -25.05 -0.04 -1.91
C GLY A 585 -25.36 1.34 -1.32
N ILE A 586 -24.35 2.05 -0.81
CA ILE A 586 -24.48 3.44 -0.37
C ILE A 586 -24.77 4.35 -1.56
N ALA A 587 -24.00 4.22 -2.65
CA ALA A 587 -24.19 5.01 -3.86
C ALA A 587 -25.64 4.94 -4.39
N SER A 588 -26.20 3.73 -4.41
CA SER A 588 -27.57 3.48 -4.85
C SER A 588 -28.62 4.04 -3.88
N SER A 589 -28.44 3.84 -2.57
CA SER A 589 -29.42 4.26 -1.57
C SER A 589 -29.45 5.77 -1.35
N GLU A 590 -28.32 6.45 -1.51
CA GLU A 590 -28.17 7.90 -1.34
C GLU A 590 -28.15 8.66 -2.67
N SER A 591 -28.22 7.96 -3.82
CA SER A 591 -28.16 8.56 -5.18
C SER A 591 -26.90 9.40 -5.41
N LEU A 592 -25.73 8.86 -5.04
CA LEU A 592 -24.43 9.53 -5.13
C LEU A 592 -23.72 9.20 -6.46
N ASP A 593 -22.90 10.13 -6.97
CA ASP A 593 -21.94 9.85 -8.06
C ASP A 593 -20.71 9.10 -7.50
N LEU A 594 -20.94 7.91 -6.97
CA LEU A 594 -19.99 7.05 -6.28
C LEU A 594 -20.02 5.66 -6.90
N GLN A 595 -18.85 5.10 -7.20
CA GLN A 595 -18.75 3.73 -7.71
C GLN A 595 -17.45 3.06 -7.25
N CYS A 596 -17.54 1.78 -6.95
CA CYS A 596 -16.41 0.92 -6.64
C CYS A 596 -16.38 -0.30 -7.56
N LEU A 597 -15.20 -0.64 -8.07
CA LEU A 597 -14.93 -1.84 -8.87
C LEU A 597 -13.73 -2.60 -8.28
N VAL A 598 -13.67 -3.89 -8.60
CA VAL A 598 -12.47 -4.71 -8.42
C VAL A 598 -11.85 -4.99 -9.78
N GLY A 599 -10.52 -5.08 -9.88
CA GLY A 599 -9.84 -5.31 -11.15
C GLY A 599 -8.40 -5.79 -11.04
N ASN A 600 -7.88 -6.27 -12.16
CA ASN A 600 -6.48 -6.69 -12.35
C ASN A 600 -6.01 -6.20 -13.74
N PRO A 601 -5.73 -4.89 -13.89
CA PRO A 601 -5.60 -4.26 -15.20
C PRO A 601 -4.28 -4.59 -15.92
N SER A 602 -3.27 -5.08 -15.22
CA SER A 602 -1.93 -5.37 -15.77
C SER A 602 -1.49 -6.83 -15.65
N GLY A 603 -2.32 -7.70 -15.05
CA GLY A 603 -2.16 -9.14 -15.07
C GLY A 603 -1.71 -9.79 -13.75
N THR A 604 -0.96 -9.11 -12.89
CA THR A 604 -0.59 -9.64 -11.54
C THR A 604 -1.08 -8.77 -10.38
N GLY A 605 -2.21 -8.10 -10.58
CA GLY A 605 -2.91 -7.33 -9.56
C GLY A 605 -2.61 -5.84 -9.56
N ILE A 606 -3.40 -5.11 -8.78
CA ILE A 606 -3.18 -3.72 -8.41
C ILE A 606 -2.39 -3.73 -7.11
N HIS A 607 -1.14 -3.28 -7.17
CA HIS A 607 -0.32 -3.02 -5.98
C HIS A 607 -0.10 -1.51 -5.77
N ASN A 608 -0.89 -0.69 -6.45
CA ASN A 608 -0.87 0.76 -6.30
C ASN A 608 -1.46 1.21 -4.95
N LYS A 609 -1.04 2.40 -4.50
CA LYS A 609 -1.62 3.12 -3.35
C LYS A 609 -1.79 4.58 -3.73
N MET A 610 -2.70 4.82 -4.66
CA MET A 610 -2.89 6.11 -5.30
C MET A 610 -4.24 6.71 -4.95
N VAL A 611 -4.24 8.00 -4.59
CA VAL A 611 -5.47 8.80 -4.48
C VAL A 611 -5.28 10.09 -5.26
N LEU A 612 -6.21 10.40 -6.14
CA LEU A 612 -6.20 11.61 -6.96
C LEU A 612 -7.40 12.48 -6.60
N VAL A 613 -7.18 13.77 -6.37
CA VAL A 613 -8.24 14.72 -6.02
C VAL A 613 -8.24 15.89 -6.99
N TRP A 614 -9.38 16.12 -7.64
CA TRP A 614 -9.71 17.40 -8.25
C TRP A 614 -10.59 18.18 -7.28
N ASP A 615 -10.09 19.30 -6.76
CA ASP A 615 -10.82 20.12 -5.77
C ASP A 615 -11.86 21.07 -6.38
N GLY A 616 -12.07 21.00 -7.70
CA GLY A 616 -12.88 21.92 -8.48
C GLY A 616 -12.06 22.97 -9.22
N THR A 617 -10.82 23.20 -8.81
CA THR A 617 -9.91 24.20 -9.40
C THR A 617 -8.55 23.64 -9.80
N GLN A 618 -8.04 22.67 -9.04
CA GLN A 618 -6.68 22.16 -9.16
C GLN A 618 -6.63 20.66 -8.89
N GLY A 619 -5.70 19.98 -9.56
CA GLY A 619 -5.42 18.56 -9.35
C GLY A 619 -4.37 18.31 -8.27
N TRP A 620 -4.58 17.25 -7.50
CA TRP A 620 -3.70 16.72 -6.47
C TRP A 620 -3.45 15.23 -6.68
N THR A 621 -2.21 14.81 -6.49
CA THR A 621 -1.81 13.38 -6.53
C THR A 621 -1.34 12.96 -5.15
N HIS A 622 -1.72 11.77 -4.68
CA HIS A 622 -1.16 11.09 -3.52
C HIS A 622 -0.63 9.73 -3.96
N THR A 623 0.65 9.46 -3.72
CA THR A 623 1.31 8.19 -4.08
C THR A 623 2.28 7.80 -2.98
N GLY A 624 2.30 6.52 -2.60
CA GLY A 624 3.16 6.03 -1.52
C GLY A 624 2.96 4.56 -1.23
N SER A 625 3.31 4.13 -0.02
CA SER A 625 3.28 2.73 0.40
C SER A 625 2.03 2.35 1.23
N ILE A 626 1.29 3.33 1.72
CA ILE A 626 0.21 3.18 2.71
C ILE A 626 -1.02 2.45 2.12
N ASN A 627 -1.27 1.21 2.58
CA ASN A 627 -2.48 0.46 2.23
C ASN A 627 -3.71 0.92 3.04
N GLY A 628 -4.91 0.54 2.60
CA GLY A 628 -6.19 0.85 3.26
C GLY A 628 -6.52 0.04 4.53
N SER A 629 -5.53 -0.37 5.33
CA SER A 629 -5.73 -1.09 6.61
C SER A 629 -5.37 -0.23 7.80
N GLU A 630 -5.96 -0.55 8.95
CA GLU A 630 -5.57 0.06 10.23
C GLU A 630 -4.12 -0.24 10.58
N ASN A 631 -3.57 -1.40 10.19
CA ASN A 631 -2.16 -1.76 10.45
C ASN A 631 -1.20 -0.83 9.70
N SER A 632 -1.39 -0.68 8.39
CA SER A 632 -0.60 0.26 7.58
C SER A 632 -0.70 1.69 8.10
N THR A 633 -1.82 2.04 8.72
CA THR A 633 -2.06 3.41 9.15
C THR A 633 -1.53 3.71 10.55
N LYS A 634 -1.61 2.74 11.48
CA LYS A 634 -1.38 2.96 12.91
C LYS A 634 -0.24 2.14 13.51
N ASN A 635 0.40 1.24 12.75
CA ASN A 635 1.38 0.31 13.30
C ASN A 635 2.62 0.09 12.43
N ASN A 636 2.47 0.17 11.10
CA ASN A 636 3.58 0.05 10.17
C ASN A 636 4.32 1.38 10.04
N ARG A 637 5.60 1.29 9.65
CA ARG A 637 6.33 2.38 9.03
C ARG A 637 5.90 2.48 7.57
N GLU A 638 5.25 3.57 7.18
CA GLU A 638 4.82 3.81 5.80
C GLU A 638 5.06 5.27 5.41
N VAL A 639 5.14 5.57 4.11
CA VAL A 639 5.29 6.94 3.61
C VAL A 639 4.46 7.18 2.35
N ALA A 640 4.01 8.42 2.16
CA ALA A 640 3.38 8.88 0.94
C ALA A 640 3.69 10.35 0.66
N VAL A 641 3.72 10.72 -0.61
CA VAL A 641 3.90 12.10 -1.07
C VAL A 641 2.63 12.58 -1.76
N GLN A 642 2.15 13.74 -1.33
CA GLN A 642 1.13 14.49 -2.03
C GLN A 642 1.74 15.65 -2.82
N VAL A 643 1.18 15.91 -3.99
CA VAL A 643 1.60 17.02 -4.85
C VAL A 643 0.38 17.73 -5.43
N ARG A 644 0.33 19.05 -5.29
CA ARG A 644 -0.59 19.90 -6.06
C ARG A 644 -0.04 20.10 -7.47
N SER A 645 -0.50 19.30 -8.42
CA SER A 645 -0.09 19.35 -9.83
C SER A 645 -1.26 18.92 -10.73
N THR A 646 -1.82 19.85 -11.51
CA THR A 646 -2.90 19.51 -12.46
C THR A 646 -2.38 18.59 -13.57
N ASP A 647 -1.16 18.81 -14.06
CA ASP A 647 -0.58 17.95 -15.10
C ASP A 647 -0.28 16.54 -14.56
N GLY A 648 0.23 16.46 -13.32
CA GLY A 648 0.42 15.18 -12.62
C GLY A 648 -0.90 14.44 -12.38
N TYR A 649 -1.92 15.16 -11.89
CA TYR A 649 -3.28 14.64 -11.73
C TYR A 649 -3.83 14.11 -13.07
N ASN A 650 -3.73 14.89 -14.15
CA ASN A 650 -4.29 14.50 -15.45
C ASN A 650 -3.61 13.25 -16.02
N TYR A 651 -2.29 13.13 -15.87
CA TYR A 651 -1.55 11.94 -16.31
C TYR A 651 -1.96 10.69 -15.53
N LEU A 652 -2.03 10.79 -14.20
CA LEU A 652 -2.46 9.66 -13.37
C LEU A 652 -3.97 9.38 -13.48
N ALA A 653 -4.79 10.38 -13.81
CA ALA A 653 -6.20 10.19 -14.10
C ALA A 653 -6.42 9.46 -15.43
N GLN A 654 -5.53 9.63 -16.42
CA GLN A 654 -5.55 8.83 -17.65
C GLN A 654 -5.19 7.37 -17.35
N LEU A 655 -4.18 7.13 -16.51
CA LEU A 655 -3.86 5.80 -16.00
C LEU A 655 -5.06 5.17 -15.31
N PHE A 656 -5.61 5.85 -14.30
CA PHE A 656 -6.78 5.40 -13.57
C PHE A 656 -7.95 5.09 -14.51
N ASN A 657 -8.22 5.96 -15.49
CA ASN A 657 -9.33 5.75 -16.42
C ASN A 657 -9.09 4.54 -17.35
N TYR A 658 -7.86 4.29 -17.78
CA TYR A 658 -7.53 3.06 -18.51
C TYR A 658 -7.80 1.84 -17.63
N ASP A 659 -7.23 1.82 -16.42
CA ASP A 659 -7.35 0.71 -15.48
C ASP A 659 -8.82 0.47 -15.06
N TRP A 660 -9.58 1.55 -14.90
CA TRP A 660 -11.03 1.54 -14.65
C TRP A 660 -11.81 0.88 -15.78
N VAL A 661 -11.52 1.24 -17.04
CA VAL A 661 -12.24 0.73 -18.21
C VAL A 661 -11.95 -0.75 -18.43
N VAL A 662 -10.69 -1.16 -18.36
CA VAL A 662 -10.33 -2.58 -18.51
C VAL A 662 -10.85 -3.44 -17.35
N SER A 663 -11.17 -2.82 -16.21
CA SER A 663 -11.82 -3.47 -15.07
C SER A 663 -13.36 -3.45 -15.14
N GLY A 664 -13.93 -3.18 -16.33
CA GLY A 664 -15.38 -3.19 -16.57
C GLY A 664 -16.11 -1.88 -16.26
N GLY A 665 -15.37 -0.82 -15.95
CA GLY A 665 -15.94 0.50 -15.70
C GLY A 665 -16.29 1.27 -16.97
N ALA A 666 -17.36 2.06 -16.94
CA ALA A 666 -17.66 2.98 -18.04
C ALA A 666 -16.58 4.08 -18.13
N PRO A 667 -16.14 4.50 -19.34
CA PRO A 667 -15.17 5.57 -19.49
C PRO A 667 -15.55 6.82 -18.72
N ILE A 668 -14.62 7.32 -17.91
CA ILE A 668 -14.80 8.53 -17.11
C ILE A 668 -14.52 9.72 -18.02
N LEU A 669 -15.58 10.38 -18.47
CA LEU A 669 -15.45 11.60 -19.25
C LEU A 669 -14.73 12.68 -18.44
N PRO A 670 -13.75 13.39 -19.04
CA PRO A 670 -12.99 14.41 -18.33
C PRO A 670 -13.92 15.48 -17.75
N THR A 671 -13.68 15.86 -16.51
CA THR A 671 -14.35 17.01 -15.90
C THR A 671 -13.96 18.26 -16.71
N PRO A 672 -14.92 19.05 -17.24
CA PRO A 672 -14.60 20.23 -18.02
C PRO A 672 -13.80 21.21 -17.15
N THR A 673 -12.52 21.38 -17.48
CA THR A 673 -11.64 22.34 -16.79
C THR A 673 -12.18 23.75 -17.00
N PRO A 674 -12.37 24.56 -15.94
CA PRO A 674 -12.61 26.00 -16.11
C PRO A 674 -11.42 26.61 -16.83
N THR A 675 -11.65 27.13 -18.03
CA THR A 675 -10.60 27.74 -18.86
C THR A 675 -10.11 29.01 -18.16
N GLN A 676 -8.87 29.03 -17.65
CA GLN A 676 -8.25 30.25 -17.15
C GLN A 676 -7.93 31.19 -18.33
N PRO A 677 -8.17 32.52 -18.25
CA PRO A 677 -7.87 33.44 -19.34
C PRO A 677 -6.36 33.48 -19.65
N ALA A 678 -6.03 33.38 -20.93
CA ALA A 678 -4.65 33.35 -21.43
C ALA A 678 -3.82 34.56 -20.93
N THR A 679 -2.76 34.30 -20.18
CA THR A 679 -1.69 35.27 -19.93
C THR A 679 -0.65 35.20 -21.04
N ASN A 680 -0.45 36.34 -21.70
CA ASN A 680 0.50 36.51 -22.81
C ASN A 680 1.96 36.42 -22.31
N THR A 681 2.60 35.26 -22.51
CA THR A 681 4.05 35.12 -22.57
C THR A 681 4.40 34.34 -23.84
N PRO A 682 5.38 34.75 -24.66
CA PRO A 682 5.65 34.10 -25.94
C PRO A 682 6.28 32.73 -25.71
N ALA A 683 5.64 31.68 -26.22
CA ALA A 683 6.18 30.33 -26.29
C ALA A 683 7.29 30.22 -27.35
N PRO A 684 8.33 29.39 -27.14
CA PRO A 684 9.29 29.03 -28.17
C PRO A 684 8.61 28.20 -29.27
N THR A 685 9.03 28.44 -30.51
CA THR A 685 8.52 27.82 -31.74
C THR A 685 8.51 26.30 -31.67
N LEU A 686 7.33 25.70 -31.72
CA LEU A 686 7.13 24.26 -31.90
C LEU A 686 7.16 23.90 -33.39
N THR A 687 7.96 22.88 -33.72
CA THR A 687 7.96 22.13 -34.98
C THR A 687 6.60 21.42 -35.15
N PRO A 688 6.03 21.31 -36.37
CA PRO A 688 4.63 20.89 -36.53
C PRO A 688 4.39 19.42 -36.14
N THR A 689 3.56 19.22 -35.12
CA THR A 689 2.95 17.93 -34.76
C THR A 689 1.84 17.58 -35.77
N PRO A 690 1.74 16.32 -36.23
CA PRO A 690 0.71 15.87 -37.16
C PRO A 690 -0.70 16.03 -36.57
N THR A 691 -1.63 16.48 -37.39
CA THR A 691 -3.05 16.58 -37.09
C THR A 691 -3.64 15.17 -36.91
N PHE A 692 -4.07 14.82 -35.69
CA PHE A 692 -4.90 13.65 -35.47
C PHE A 692 -6.30 13.91 -36.06
N THR A 693 -6.60 13.23 -37.17
CA THR A 693 -7.97 13.00 -37.62
C THR A 693 -8.70 12.15 -36.58
N SER A 694 -9.93 12.53 -36.25
CA SER A 694 -10.83 11.79 -35.37
C SER A 694 -10.87 10.30 -35.72
N THR A 695 -10.52 9.45 -34.76
CA THR A 695 -10.72 8.00 -34.83
C THR A 695 -12.23 7.70 -34.93
N PRO A 696 -12.67 6.75 -35.77
CA PRO A 696 -14.08 6.44 -35.98
C PRO A 696 -14.78 5.99 -34.69
N ALA A 697 -16.08 6.26 -34.60
CA ALA A 697 -16.95 5.66 -33.58
C ALA A 697 -16.77 4.14 -33.57
N GLY A 698 -16.60 3.56 -32.37
CA GLY A 698 -16.59 2.10 -32.20
C GLY A 698 -17.87 1.44 -32.74
N PRO A 699 -17.87 0.12 -32.93
CA PRO A 699 -18.99 -0.61 -33.55
C PRO A 699 -20.32 -0.31 -32.84
N GLN A 700 -21.36 0.00 -33.64
CA GLN A 700 -22.72 0.31 -33.18
C GLN A 700 -23.66 -0.92 -33.16
N SER A 701 -23.10 -2.12 -33.22
CA SER A 701 -23.83 -3.39 -33.34
C SER A 701 -23.34 -4.42 -32.31
N LEU A 702 -24.13 -5.48 -32.15
CA LEU A 702 -23.75 -6.64 -31.34
C LEU A 702 -22.52 -7.32 -31.93
N LEU A 703 -21.72 -7.92 -31.04
CA LEU A 703 -20.55 -8.73 -31.39
C LEU A 703 -20.68 -10.12 -30.75
N ILE A 704 -20.19 -11.15 -31.41
CA ILE A 704 -19.93 -12.47 -30.84
C ILE A 704 -18.66 -12.32 -29.99
N SER A 705 -18.76 -12.60 -28.70
CA SER A 705 -17.66 -12.40 -27.75
C SER A 705 -16.93 -13.67 -27.35
N GLU A 706 -17.55 -14.85 -27.48
CA GLU A 706 -16.88 -16.11 -27.17
C GLU A 706 -17.55 -17.27 -27.93
N VAL A 707 -16.76 -18.22 -28.43
CA VAL A 707 -17.26 -19.44 -29.09
C VAL A 707 -16.56 -20.65 -28.50
N PHE A 708 -17.35 -21.56 -27.94
CA PHE A 708 -16.87 -22.83 -27.39
C PHE A 708 -17.27 -23.97 -28.32
N TYR A 709 -16.36 -24.35 -29.21
CA TYR A 709 -16.64 -25.27 -30.32
C TYR A 709 -16.03 -26.67 -30.13
N ASP A 710 -14.80 -26.79 -29.61
CA ASP A 710 -14.15 -28.10 -29.34
C ASP A 710 -14.29 -28.45 -27.86
N THR A 711 -15.37 -29.14 -27.49
CA THR A 711 -15.72 -29.37 -26.09
C THR A 711 -15.04 -30.61 -25.53
N PRO A 712 -14.84 -30.72 -24.20
CA PRO A 712 -14.12 -31.86 -23.61
C PRO A 712 -14.97 -33.15 -23.61
N GLY A 713 -16.27 -33.05 -23.85
CA GLY A 713 -17.24 -34.15 -23.78
C GLY A 713 -17.90 -34.42 -25.13
N THR A 714 -19.15 -33.97 -25.26
CA THR A 714 -19.95 -34.18 -26.47
C THR A 714 -20.34 -32.83 -27.07
N ASP A 715 -19.66 -32.43 -28.14
CA ASP A 715 -19.85 -31.15 -28.83
C ASP A 715 -21.35 -30.84 -29.08
N SER A 716 -22.11 -31.82 -29.60
CA SER A 716 -23.55 -31.68 -29.87
C SER A 716 -24.46 -31.47 -28.64
N ASP A 717 -23.89 -31.52 -27.44
CA ASP A 717 -24.55 -31.21 -26.17
C ASP A 717 -23.99 -29.94 -25.51
N GLU A 718 -22.70 -29.65 -25.71
CA GLU A 718 -21.90 -28.76 -24.87
C GLU A 718 -21.50 -27.44 -25.54
N GLU A 719 -21.57 -27.34 -26.88
CA GLU A 719 -21.20 -26.12 -27.59
C GLU A 719 -22.08 -24.93 -27.19
N TRP A 720 -21.49 -23.76 -27.19
CA TRP A 720 -22.21 -22.51 -26.96
C TRP A 720 -21.51 -21.31 -27.59
N ILE A 721 -22.29 -20.27 -27.81
CA ILE A 721 -21.87 -18.99 -28.38
C ILE A 721 -22.30 -17.87 -27.42
N GLU A 722 -21.44 -16.89 -27.18
CA GLU A 722 -21.74 -15.69 -26.42
C GLU A 722 -21.81 -14.46 -27.32
N ILE A 723 -22.79 -13.59 -27.04
CA ILE A 723 -22.97 -12.32 -27.72
C ILE A 723 -22.85 -11.18 -26.70
N TYR A 724 -22.11 -10.15 -27.08
CA TYR A 724 -21.91 -8.92 -26.33
C TYR A 724 -22.56 -7.71 -27.01
N ASN A 725 -23.11 -6.80 -26.19
CA ASN A 725 -23.62 -5.51 -26.63
C ASN A 725 -22.64 -4.38 -26.25
N PRO A 726 -21.75 -3.94 -27.17
CA PRO A 726 -20.82 -2.84 -26.91
C PRO A 726 -21.48 -1.45 -26.90
N THR A 727 -22.78 -1.36 -27.22
CA THR A 727 -23.47 -0.07 -27.36
C THR A 727 -23.92 0.49 -26.01
N SER A 728 -24.28 1.78 -26.00
CA SER A 728 -24.73 2.49 -24.80
C SER A 728 -26.22 2.30 -24.47
N SER A 729 -26.94 1.43 -25.20
CA SER A 729 -28.37 1.18 -24.99
C SER A 729 -28.70 -0.30 -25.12
N ALA A 730 -29.78 -0.74 -24.47
CA ALA A 730 -30.28 -2.10 -24.68
C ALA A 730 -30.66 -2.33 -26.15
N ILE A 731 -30.32 -3.49 -26.69
CA ILE A 731 -30.67 -3.92 -28.05
C ILE A 731 -31.77 -4.99 -27.97
N ASP A 732 -32.86 -4.78 -28.72
CA ASP A 732 -33.91 -5.79 -28.92
C ASP A 732 -33.42 -6.86 -29.90
N LEU A 733 -33.43 -8.11 -29.44
CA LEU A 733 -32.95 -9.28 -30.16
C LEU A 733 -34.05 -10.00 -30.94
N GLY A 734 -35.34 -9.66 -30.78
CA GLY A 734 -36.46 -10.45 -31.33
C GLY A 734 -36.47 -10.63 -32.87
N ASN A 735 -35.64 -9.86 -33.58
CA ASN A 735 -35.43 -10.00 -35.03
C ASN A 735 -34.01 -10.42 -35.42
N TYR A 736 -33.10 -10.58 -34.46
CA TYR A 736 -31.75 -11.10 -34.69
C TYR A 736 -31.79 -12.62 -34.85
N LYS A 737 -30.78 -13.15 -35.55
CA LYS A 737 -30.57 -14.58 -35.72
C LYS A 737 -29.10 -14.92 -35.48
N LEU A 738 -28.85 -16.12 -34.98
CA LEU A 738 -27.54 -16.67 -34.73
C LEU A 738 -27.48 -18.07 -35.33
N GLY A 739 -26.38 -18.41 -36.00
CA GLY A 739 -26.18 -19.71 -36.60
C GLY A 739 -24.84 -19.84 -37.31
N ASP A 740 -24.58 -21.02 -37.83
CA ASP A 740 -23.38 -21.39 -38.59
C ASP A 740 -23.60 -21.33 -40.11
N GLU A 741 -24.85 -21.37 -40.61
CA GLU A 741 -25.07 -21.30 -42.07
C GLU A 741 -24.74 -19.93 -42.65
N GLU A 742 -23.68 -19.87 -43.46
CA GLU A 742 -23.22 -18.69 -44.18
C GLU A 742 -24.01 -18.42 -45.48
N THR A 743 -24.66 -19.44 -46.04
CA THR A 743 -25.39 -19.37 -47.31
C THR A 743 -26.92 -19.49 -47.17
N GLN A 744 -27.66 -18.46 -47.62
CA GLN A 744 -29.12 -18.55 -47.65
C GLN A 744 -29.60 -19.71 -48.53
N GLY A 745 -30.40 -20.61 -47.95
CA GLY A 745 -30.94 -21.81 -48.57
C GLY A 745 -30.07 -23.06 -48.36
N GLY A 746 -29.01 -22.99 -47.57
CA GLY A 746 -28.17 -24.14 -47.22
C GLY A 746 -28.80 -25.07 -46.18
N THR A 747 -27.97 -25.94 -45.62
CA THR A 747 -28.37 -27.11 -44.83
C THR A 747 -27.96 -27.08 -43.35
N GLU A 748 -27.24 -26.06 -42.91
CA GLU A 748 -26.78 -25.83 -41.53
C GLU A 748 -27.78 -24.98 -40.74
N GLY A 749 -27.43 -24.59 -39.52
CA GLY A 749 -28.31 -23.96 -38.54
C GLY A 749 -28.41 -22.44 -38.69
N MET A 750 -29.64 -21.93 -38.56
CA MET A 750 -29.87 -20.50 -38.34
C MET A 750 -31.11 -20.33 -37.47
N TYR A 751 -30.95 -19.67 -36.31
CA TYR A 751 -31.97 -19.60 -35.28
C TYR A 751 -32.30 -18.16 -34.91
N ARG A 752 -33.58 -17.87 -34.74
CA ARG A 752 -34.11 -16.57 -34.32
C ARG A 752 -34.34 -16.55 -32.81
N PHE A 753 -33.93 -15.46 -32.16
CA PHE A 753 -34.25 -15.19 -30.76
C PHE A 753 -35.78 -15.08 -30.53
N PRO A 754 -36.28 -15.46 -29.35
CA PRO A 754 -37.70 -15.36 -29.04
C PRO A 754 -38.18 -13.90 -28.93
N ALA A 755 -39.49 -13.68 -29.12
CA ALA A 755 -40.07 -12.35 -29.00
C ALA A 755 -39.86 -11.76 -27.60
N GLY A 756 -39.41 -10.51 -27.54
CA GLY A 756 -39.10 -9.82 -26.28
C GLY A 756 -37.69 -10.09 -25.73
N ALA A 757 -36.87 -10.86 -26.44
CA ALA A 757 -35.45 -11.00 -26.13
C ALA A 757 -34.73 -9.64 -26.25
N SER A 758 -33.86 -9.32 -25.30
CA SER A 758 -33.07 -8.09 -25.32
C SER A 758 -31.77 -8.27 -24.55
N ILE A 759 -30.72 -7.57 -24.97
CA ILE A 759 -29.44 -7.51 -24.28
C ILE A 759 -29.16 -6.08 -23.83
N PRO A 760 -29.01 -5.81 -22.51
CA PRO A 760 -28.69 -4.48 -22.02
C PRO A 760 -27.33 -3.98 -22.50
N ALA A 761 -27.10 -2.66 -22.39
CA ALA A 761 -25.82 -2.04 -22.73
C ALA A 761 -24.67 -2.65 -21.91
N GLY A 762 -23.58 -3.03 -22.58
CA GLY A 762 -22.39 -3.60 -21.95
C GLY A 762 -22.60 -4.97 -21.30
N GLN A 763 -23.66 -5.71 -21.65
CA GLN A 763 -23.92 -7.05 -21.14
C GLN A 763 -23.62 -8.12 -22.19
N LYS A 764 -23.42 -9.35 -21.71
CA LYS A 764 -23.25 -10.57 -22.50
C LYS A 764 -24.45 -11.49 -22.30
N ILE A 765 -24.76 -12.31 -23.30
CA ILE A 765 -25.71 -13.42 -23.19
C ILE A 765 -25.13 -14.67 -23.83
N THR A 766 -25.50 -15.83 -23.30
CA THR A 766 -25.02 -17.13 -23.78
C THR A 766 -26.15 -17.90 -24.48
N VAL A 767 -25.84 -18.44 -25.65
CA VAL A 767 -26.71 -19.32 -26.43
C VAL A 767 -26.04 -20.69 -26.50
N ALA A 768 -26.60 -21.67 -25.78
CA ALA A 768 -26.09 -23.04 -25.79
C ALA A 768 -26.83 -23.92 -26.80
N LEU A 769 -26.19 -24.98 -27.28
CA LEU A 769 -26.89 -26.03 -28.02
C LEU A 769 -27.97 -26.69 -27.15
N LYS A 770 -27.61 -27.12 -25.94
CA LYS A 770 -28.53 -27.66 -24.92
C LYS A 770 -28.23 -27.05 -23.56
N ALA A 771 -29.24 -26.52 -22.88
CA ALA A 771 -29.11 -25.98 -21.53
C ALA A 771 -28.56 -27.02 -20.53
N THR A 772 -28.96 -28.29 -20.65
CA THR A 772 -28.48 -29.33 -19.74
C THR A 772 -26.98 -29.62 -19.91
N GLY A 773 -26.43 -29.52 -21.12
CA GLY A 773 -25.00 -29.71 -21.37
C GLY A 773 -24.18 -28.55 -20.83
N PHE A 774 -24.62 -27.31 -21.12
CA PHE A 774 -24.03 -26.10 -20.56
C PHE A 774 -24.06 -26.11 -19.01
N PHE A 775 -25.19 -26.43 -18.39
CA PHE A 775 -25.31 -26.50 -16.93
C PHE A 775 -24.38 -27.56 -16.31
N ALA A 776 -24.19 -28.70 -16.98
CA ALA A 776 -23.29 -29.75 -16.50
C ALA A 776 -21.83 -29.27 -16.44
N LEU A 777 -21.40 -28.39 -17.35
CA LEU A 777 -20.06 -27.82 -17.38
C LEU A 777 -19.88 -26.66 -16.39
N TYR A 778 -20.86 -25.75 -16.30
CA TYR A 778 -20.67 -24.46 -15.61
C TYR A 778 -21.49 -24.29 -14.33
N GLY A 779 -22.45 -25.18 -14.04
CA GLY A 779 -23.26 -25.16 -12.81
C GLY A 779 -24.34 -24.07 -12.77
N PHE A 780 -24.60 -23.38 -13.89
CA PHE A 780 -25.69 -22.43 -14.07
C PHE A 780 -26.28 -22.54 -15.49
N ASN A 781 -27.50 -22.05 -15.69
CA ASN A 781 -28.21 -22.16 -16.99
C ASN A 781 -27.76 -21.07 -17.98
N PRO A 782 -27.68 -21.36 -19.29
CA PRO A 782 -27.42 -20.35 -20.31
C PRO A 782 -28.62 -19.41 -20.47
N THR A 783 -28.43 -18.30 -21.18
CA THR A 783 -29.51 -17.33 -21.41
C THR A 783 -30.57 -17.89 -22.38
N TYR A 784 -30.12 -18.58 -23.42
CA TYR A 784 -30.98 -19.24 -24.40
C TYR A 784 -30.44 -20.63 -24.74
N GLU A 785 -31.32 -21.51 -25.23
CA GLU A 785 -30.93 -22.80 -25.81
C GLU A 785 -31.54 -23.01 -27.21
N VAL A 786 -30.86 -23.83 -28.02
CA VAL A 786 -31.25 -24.13 -29.41
C VAL A 786 -32.09 -25.40 -29.49
N ILE A 787 -31.78 -26.40 -28.66
CA ILE A 787 -32.50 -27.66 -28.51
C ILE A 787 -33.08 -27.69 -27.09
N GLU A 788 -34.42 -27.71 -26.99
CA GLU A 788 -35.12 -27.70 -25.69
C GLU A 788 -34.72 -28.89 -24.82
N THR A 789 -34.02 -28.61 -23.72
CA THR A 789 -33.62 -29.59 -22.70
C THR A 789 -33.93 -29.15 -21.28
N ASP A 790 -34.12 -27.84 -21.04
CA ASP A 790 -34.56 -27.28 -19.77
C ASP A 790 -35.69 -26.28 -19.99
N ALA A 791 -36.91 -26.61 -19.53
CA ALA A 791 -38.09 -25.76 -19.67
C ALA A 791 -37.98 -24.38 -18.97
N SER A 792 -36.96 -24.16 -18.14
CA SER A 792 -36.65 -22.85 -17.54
C SER A 792 -35.79 -21.94 -18.42
N VAL A 793 -35.16 -22.48 -19.45
CA VAL A 793 -34.32 -21.73 -20.40
C VAL A 793 -35.16 -21.40 -21.65
N PRO A 794 -35.25 -20.12 -22.06
CA PRO A 794 -35.96 -19.75 -23.28
C PRO A 794 -35.33 -20.34 -24.54
N ASN A 795 -36.15 -20.98 -25.39
CA ASN A 795 -35.70 -21.57 -26.65
C ASN A 795 -35.57 -20.51 -27.76
N MET A 796 -34.53 -20.67 -28.59
CA MET A 796 -34.49 -20.07 -29.93
C MET A 796 -35.32 -20.89 -30.91
N SER A 797 -35.73 -20.29 -32.03
CA SER A 797 -36.59 -20.94 -33.03
C SER A 797 -35.91 -21.01 -34.39
N VAL A 798 -36.02 -22.14 -35.09
CA VAL A 798 -35.43 -22.31 -36.43
C VAL A 798 -35.92 -21.23 -37.38
N TYR A 799 -34.99 -20.55 -38.05
CA TYR A 799 -35.27 -19.53 -39.05
C TYR A 799 -35.26 -20.14 -40.46
N SER A 800 -36.33 -20.87 -40.80
CA SER A 800 -36.48 -21.63 -42.04
C SER A 800 -36.48 -20.82 -43.36
N ALA A 801 -36.50 -19.49 -43.27
CA ALA A 801 -36.30 -18.61 -44.43
C ALA A 801 -34.81 -18.44 -44.80
N TRP A 802 -33.89 -18.77 -43.89
CA TRP A 802 -32.45 -18.81 -44.14
C TRP A 802 -31.96 -20.23 -44.35
N SER A 803 -32.22 -21.14 -43.40
CA SER A 803 -31.78 -22.53 -43.47
C SER A 803 -32.66 -23.46 -42.63
N THR A 804 -32.54 -24.78 -42.81
CA THR A 804 -33.37 -25.78 -42.11
C THR A 804 -32.59 -26.76 -41.25
N GLY A 805 -31.27 -26.57 -41.10
CA GLY A 805 -30.41 -27.41 -40.28
C GLY A 805 -30.42 -27.03 -38.81
N THR A 806 -29.46 -27.60 -38.08
CA THR A 806 -29.14 -27.31 -36.67
C THR A 806 -27.70 -26.80 -36.61
N ILE A 807 -27.39 -25.93 -35.64
CA ILE A 807 -26.01 -25.49 -35.40
C ILE A 807 -25.14 -26.69 -35.01
N ALA A 808 -23.96 -26.83 -35.60
CA ALA A 808 -22.97 -27.84 -35.25
C ALA A 808 -21.56 -27.34 -35.57
N LEU A 809 -20.84 -26.83 -34.57
CA LEU A 809 -19.58 -26.10 -34.73
C LEU A 809 -18.38 -27.04 -34.93
N VAL A 810 -17.98 -27.29 -36.18
CA VAL A 810 -16.98 -28.34 -36.50
C VAL A 810 -15.57 -27.99 -36.02
N ASN A 811 -14.95 -28.88 -35.21
CA ASN A 811 -13.62 -28.69 -34.60
C ASN A 811 -12.46 -28.49 -35.60
N THR A 812 -12.66 -28.80 -36.88
CA THR A 812 -11.65 -28.58 -37.94
C THR A 812 -11.83 -27.28 -38.73
N GLY A 813 -12.89 -26.52 -38.46
CA GLY A 813 -13.21 -25.30 -39.20
C GLY A 813 -14.69 -25.06 -39.36
N ASP A 814 -15.14 -23.90 -38.92
CA ASP A 814 -16.53 -23.45 -39.05
C ASP A 814 -16.66 -21.92 -38.93
N GLU A 815 -17.88 -21.42 -39.09
CA GLU A 815 -18.28 -20.03 -38.89
C GLU A 815 -19.43 -19.88 -37.90
N VAL A 816 -19.53 -18.70 -37.30
CA VAL A 816 -20.70 -18.26 -36.56
C VAL A 816 -21.10 -16.87 -37.03
N LEU A 817 -22.35 -16.75 -37.48
CA LEU A 817 -22.94 -15.53 -38.00
C LEU A 817 -23.98 -14.98 -37.04
N LEU A 818 -23.88 -13.69 -36.74
CA LEU A 818 -24.93 -12.92 -36.08
C LEU A 818 -25.63 -12.02 -37.12
N LEU A 819 -26.89 -12.31 -37.43
CA LEU A 819 -27.69 -11.57 -38.41
C LEU A 819 -28.66 -10.61 -37.74
N ASN A 820 -28.85 -9.42 -38.31
CA ASN A 820 -29.87 -8.47 -37.86
C ASN A 820 -31.28 -8.77 -38.42
N GLY A 821 -32.23 -7.87 -38.13
CA GLY A 821 -33.62 -7.99 -38.57
C GLY A 821 -33.85 -8.00 -40.08
N SER A 822 -32.87 -7.57 -40.89
CA SER A 822 -32.92 -7.54 -42.35
C SER A 822 -32.09 -8.66 -43.00
N ASP A 823 -31.68 -9.66 -42.22
CA ASP A 823 -30.85 -10.80 -42.66
C ASP A 823 -29.48 -10.38 -43.20
N ILE A 824 -28.90 -9.34 -42.59
CA ILE A 824 -27.53 -8.87 -42.86
C ILE A 824 -26.65 -9.26 -41.68
N ALA A 825 -25.48 -9.86 -41.96
CA ALA A 825 -24.48 -10.14 -40.94
C ALA A 825 -23.98 -8.84 -40.29
N VAL A 826 -24.03 -8.81 -38.96
CA VAL A 826 -23.51 -7.70 -38.14
C VAL A 826 -22.24 -8.06 -37.40
N ASP A 827 -22.00 -9.35 -37.20
CA ASP A 827 -20.72 -9.91 -36.80
C ASP A 827 -20.60 -11.33 -37.33
N VAL A 828 -19.37 -11.74 -37.65
CA VAL A 828 -19.03 -13.08 -38.13
C VAL A 828 -17.71 -13.51 -37.51
N VAL A 829 -17.70 -14.71 -36.94
CA VAL A 829 -16.50 -15.34 -36.40
C VAL A 829 -16.18 -16.56 -37.24
N THR A 830 -14.94 -16.69 -37.68
CA THR A 830 -14.45 -17.92 -38.30
C THR A 830 -13.25 -18.45 -37.53
N PHE A 831 -13.13 -19.78 -37.43
CA PHE A 831 -12.04 -20.44 -36.72
C PHE A 831 -11.57 -21.67 -37.47
N GLU A 832 -10.33 -22.09 -37.18
CA GLU A 832 -9.66 -23.24 -37.79
C GLU A 832 -9.71 -23.15 -39.32
N GLY A 833 -10.34 -24.11 -40.00
CA GLY A 833 -10.54 -24.14 -41.45
C GLY A 833 -11.76 -23.38 -42.00
N GLY A 834 -12.53 -22.68 -41.17
CA GLY A 834 -13.76 -21.95 -41.56
C GLY A 834 -13.49 -20.77 -42.50
N ILE A 835 -14.42 -20.46 -43.40
CA ILE A 835 -14.21 -19.44 -44.45
C ILE A 835 -15.45 -18.55 -44.63
N TYR A 836 -15.28 -17.26 -44.35
CA TYR A 836 -16.27 -16.23 -44.69
C TYR A 836 -15.62 -15.08 -45.48
N PRO A 837 -16.22 -14.59 -46.58
CA PRO A 837 -15.64 -13.52 -47.38
C PRO A 837 -15.34 -12.25 -46.57
N GLY A 838 -14.06 -11.88 -46.49
CA GLY A 838 -13.62 -10.67 -45.79
C GLY A 838 -13.32 -10.85 -44.30
N VAL A 839 -13.41 -12.07 -43.78
CA VAL A 839 -13.07 -12.42 -42.40
C VAL A 839 -11.86 -13.36 -42.39
N THR A 840 -10.84 -13.06 -41.60
CA THR A 840 -9.68 -13.94 -41.42
C THR A 840 -9.91 -14.89 -40.25
N PRO A 841 -9.74 -16.23 -40.39
CA PRO A 841 -10.06 -17.18 -39.33
C PRO A 841 -9.05 -17.17 -38.17
N HIS A 842 -9.53 -17.39 -36.95
CA HIS A 842 -8.68 -17.69 -35.80
C HIS A 842 -8.00 -19.04 -36.01
N PRO A 843 -6.70 -19.22 -35.69
CA PRO A 843 -5.96 -20.46 -35.97
C PRO A 843 -6.39 -21.69 -35.15
N GLY A 844 -7.41 -21.56 -34.31
CA GLY A 844 -7.89 -22.61 -33.42
C GLY A 844 -7.35 -22.56 -32.00
N VAL A 845 -7.99 -23.31 -31.10
CA VAL A 845 -7.60 -23.49 -29.69
C VAL A 845 -7.61 -24.97 -29.32
N ALA A 846 -7.05 -25.32 -28.16
CA ALA A 846 -7.05 -26.72 -27.72
C ALA A 846 -8.45 -27.18 -27.28
N SER A 847 -8.74 -28.47 -27.42
CA SER A 847 -9.98 -29.07 -26.91
C SER A 847 -10.20 -28.75 -25.43
N GLY A 848 -11.43 -28.32 -25.10
CA GLY A 848 -11.81 -27.82 -23.79
C GLY A 848 -11.54 -26.32 -23.57
N HIS A 849 -11.00 -25.61 -24.55
CA HIS A 849 -10.85 -24.16 -24.55
C HIS A 849 -11.88 -23.50 -25.48
N SER A 850 -12.11 -22.21 -25.29
CA SER A 850 -12.91 -21.37 -26.20
C SER A 850 -12.03 -20.34 -26.89
N ILE A 851 -12.52 -19.80 -28.00
CA ILE A 851 -11.99 -18.53 -28.54
C ILE A 851 -12.78 -17.37 -27.92
N GLU A 852 -12.10 -16.43 -27.28
CA GLU A 852 -12.71 -15.25 -26.64
C GLU A 852 -12.25 -13.96 -27.33
N ARG A 853 -13.19 -13.11 -27.73
CA ARG A 853 -12.90 -11.81 -28.34
C ARG A 853 -12.26 -10.88 -27.31
N SER A 854 -11.06 -10.38 -27.59
CA SER A 854 -10.28 -9.56 -26.65
C SER A 854 -9.66 -8.32 -27.33
N PRO A 855 -10.18 -7.10 -27.05
CA PRO A 855 -11.31 -6.81 -26.18
C PRO A 855 -12.66 -7.15 -26.85
N ALA A 856 -13.66 -7.58 -26.06
CA ALA A 856 -14.98 -7.98 -26.56
C ALA A 856 -15.74 -6.91 -27.37
N SER A 857 -15.31 -5.65 -27.30
CA SER A 857 -15.89 -4.50 -28.03
C SER A 857 -15.22 -4.18 -29.37
N GLN A 858 -14.19 -4.94 -29.75
CA GLN A 858 -13.41 -4.68 -30.96
C GLN A 858 -13.58 -5.80 -31.98
N ASP A 859 -13.89 -5.39 -33.21
CA ASP A 859 -13.97 -6.28 -34.36
C ASP A 859 -13.19 -5.68 -35.53
N THR A 860 -12.14 -6.37 -35.95
CA THR A 860 -11.31 -6.00 -37.10
C THR A 860 -11.63 -6.85 -38.34
N ASN A 861 -12.58 -7.79 -38.23
CA ASN A 861 -12.79 -8.88 -39.20
C ASN A 861 -11.54 -9.76 -39.38
N ASP A 862 -10.66 -9.80 -38.37
CA ASP A 862 -9.51 -10.70 -38.32
C ASP A 862 -9.56 -11.47 -37.01
N CYS A 863 -10.24 -12.62 -37.03
CA CYS A 863 -10.44 -13.44 -35.85
C CYS A 863 -9.12 -13.96 -35.27
N SER A 864 -8.02 -14.00 -36.05
CA SER A 864 -6.69 -14.36 -35.53
C SER A 864 -6.08 -13.29 -34.62
N VAL A 865 -6.60 -12.06 -34.68
CA VAL A 865 -6.20 -10.90 -33.87
C VAL A 865 -7.27 -10.55 -32.85
N ASP A 866 -8.55 -10.69 -33.22
CA ASP A 866 -9.69 -10.30 -32.41
C ASP A 866 -9.99 -11.30 -31.29
N PHE A 867 -9.65 -12.59 -31.47
CA PHE A 867 -9.90 -13.65 -30.49
C PHE A 867 -8.62 -14.22 -29.90
N VAL A 868 -8.68 -14.62 -28.64
CA VAL A 868 -7.60 -15.27 -27.89
C VAL A 868 -8.03 -16.66 -27.39
N ASP A 869 -7.05 -17.50 -27.10
CA ASP A 869 -7.26 -18.79 -26.45
C ASP A 869 -7.67 -18.62 -24.98
N ARG A 870 -8.86 -19.10 -24.63
CA ARG A 870 -9.47 -18.96 -23.30
C ARG A 870 -9.59 -20.31 -22.59
N ASN A 871 -8.83 -20.46 -21.50
CA ASN A 871 -8.85 -21.62 -20.60
C ASN A 871 -8.81 -21.20 -19.12
N PRO A 872 -9.81 -21.55 -18.30
CA PRO A 872 -11.07 -22.21 -18.70
C PRO A 872 -11.97 -21.23 -19.51
N PRO A 873 -12.88 -21.74 -20.37
CA PRO A 873 -13.94 -20.94 -20.97
C PRO A 873 -14.75 -20.18 -19.92
N THR A 874 -15.20 -18.96 -20.21
CA THR A 874 -15.84 -18.07 -19.22
C THR A 874 -17.17 -17.49 -19.66
N PRO A 875 -18.20 -18.34 -19.84
CA PRO A 875 -19.49 -17.84 -20.28
C PRO A 875 -20.11 -16.89 -19.24
N GLY A 876 -20.59 -15.73 -19.71
CA GLY A 876 -21.32 -14.75 -18.92
C GLY A 876 -20.48 -13.84 -18.00
N ASN A 877 -19.14 -13.94 -18.04
CA ASN A 877 -18.22 -13.11 -17.23
C ASN A 877 -17.86 -11.77 -17.89
#